data_AF-A0A957ZQ48-F1
#
_entry.id   AF-A0A957ZQ48-F1
#
_cell.length_a   1.000
_cell.length_b   1.000
_cell.length_c   1.000
_cell.angle_alpha   90.00
_cell.angle_beta   90.00
_cell.angle_gamma   90.00
#
_symmetry.space_group_name_H-M   'P 1'
#
loop_
_entity.id
_entity.type
_entity.pdbx_description
1 polymer ?
#
loop_
_entity_poly.entity_id
_entity_poly.type
_entity_poly.pdbx_seq_one_letter_code
_entity_poly.pdbx_strand_id
1 'polypeptide(L)'
;MFDLTNRFRLTVEITNEVCGSLAALPSSSLSASGGDYRTIILTDLSRNNNRMEGTATEKSALLEALNDLAAQAEINGVVVDVGADARVVAANVQADANPACPYTKNVVAEAIKDIVDDYRGLNPNLTYIVIVGNDEIIPFFRYPDTSLLGNEENYVPPVLDFTASQASLRLSYVLSQDAYGSSIDISFKANTFPIPDLAVGRLVETASEITGMVEAYLNGTNAGVVPTPSSALVTGYDFLEDAALSVQDELEAGLNSQSDSLIVAQDLAPELGWTAQDLSNLLLQNRYDVAFLAGHFSANSALAADYNTSLVTTEFVASPVDMTNAIIFSAGCHSGYNIVNEHGVPGVTLLLDWPQAFAQKQATLIAGTGYQYGDTDFIEYSERIYLEFSRQLRVGQPGQAVSIGQALVAAKQIYLSETPKIEGLHEKALLEATIFGLPMLSVVMPGERISETNPPAVVGSTNTFSVEPGATLGLEFSDLTLNPDLTNNTQQLKNVDDNSTLTATYLSGKDGILTNPVEPALPLEVFNVSAPNGKVLRGVGFRGGQYVDLQNIMPLTGAPATEIRGVHGPFMSEVFFPIRPWFVNYFDALQGGSTQLMVTPAQHQSSGAGSQSSTLRKFDELNLRLYYSSNTTKYAGDSMPALAAAPSISKIAGVPEDGTVNFRIEVVGNPAAGIQEVWITYTDLSQPFPRTWQSLDLTQNSSNSTVWEGNLALGGTDPADIRYFVQAANGVGLVSLDTNQGAYYIPMAEIDPADQLPTQLIFDPQPSSSGAFGTQPTFSAVLTSDGTPLANQIVRFGIGSQTQFGITDSNGVATVKIPLLVVPGMYEVAATFAPTSQYADSTVSRPFEVKQQSTSIALAVETGQDGQPEVVATLTDAANNRLLQQTIIFVVTGDGGSHTASVITNLIGEATLRNIPLPGGDYTVTAYFGGQISIPGQSVVTLPNSSYKPSSRSTTVSLSDAVGSIRIIKEVRDLSIVHAFRFTGDLGQFSLTSNSNYSATTFTNLQPGSYLVSEDHKSFPARTWALLDVSCLDITDPAMPTIVPAVEDLMNYRAEIILGAGQNLVCTFLNEQANAVSEDGSQTVKQIFLPIVLK
;
A
#
# COMPACT_ATOMS: atom_id res chain seq x y z
N MET A 1 -0.57 -33.87 -9.89
CA MET A 1 -0.41 -34.14 -11.34
C MET A 1 -1.73 -34.67 -11.89
N PHE A 2 -2.16 -34.21 -13.07
CA PHE A 2 -3.33 -34.75 -13.76
C PHE A 2 -2.89 -35.90 -14.66
N ASP A 3 -3.48 -37.09 -14.45
CA ASP A 3 -3.26 -38.25 -15.29
C ASP A 3 -4.18 -38.18 -16.52
N LEU A 4 -3.59 -38.00 -17.70
CA LEU A 4 -4.30 -37.88 -18.97
C LEU A 4 -5.06 -39.16 -19.39
N THR A 5 -4.81 -40.31 -18.74
CA THR A 5 -5.46 -41.57 -19.08
C THR A 5 -6.70 -41.86 -18.23
N ASN A 6 -6.90 -41.13 -17.13
CA ASN A 6 -8.04 -41.30 -16.23
C ASN A 6 -9.09 -40.19 -16.40
N ARG A 7 -10.36 -40.58 -16.55
CA ARG A 7 -11.49 -39.62 -16.50
C ARG A 7 -11.55 -39.00 -15.11
N PHE A 8 -11.19 -37.73 -14.99
CA PHE A 8 -11.46 -36.97 -13.78
C PHE A 8 -12.76 -36.17 -13.94
N ARG A 9 -13.42 -35.92 -12.82
CA ARG A 9 -14.58 -35.05 -12.72
C ARG A 9 -14.18 -33.90 -11.82
N LEU A 10 -14.00 -32.72 -12.40
CA LEU A 10 -13.89 -31.50 -11.61
C LEU A 10 -15.29 -31.22 -11.05
N THR A 11 -15.44 -31.37 -9.74
CA THR A 11 -16.64 -30.91 -9.04
C THR A 11 -16.23 -29.62 -8.35
N VAL A 12 -16.68 -28.49 -8.90
CA VAL A 12 -16.54 -27.19 -8.23
C VAL A 12 -17.73 -27.10 -7.28
N GLU A 13 -17.47 -27.21 -5.98
CA GLU A 13 -18.46 -27.01 -4.95
C GLU A 13 -18.34 -25.56 -4.46
N ILE A 14 -19.28 -24.71 -4.89
CA ILE A 14 -19.33 -23.32 -4.44
C ILE A 14 -20.04 -23.32 -3.07
N THR A 15 -19.27 -23.27 -1.98
CA THR A 15 -19.81 -23.14 -0.63
C THR A 15 -20.17 -21.68 -0.35
N ASN A 16 -21.25 -21.20 -0.97
CA ASN A 16 -21.77 -19.83 -0.80
C ASN A 16 -22.64 -19.71 0.47
N GLU A 17 -22.14 -20.05 1.66
CA GLU A 17 -22.96 -19.85 2.87
C GLU A 17 -23.14 -18.35 3.21
N VAL A 18 -22.12 -17.52 2.95
CA VAL A 18 -22.14 -16.08 3.32
C VAL A 18 -22.76 -15.18 2.25
N CYS A 19 -22.65 -15.55 0.96
CA CYS A 19 -23.15 -14.77 -0.19
C CYS A 19 -24.26 -15.47 -1.00
N GLY A 20 -24.81 -16.60 -0.53
CA GLY A 20 -25.73 -17.45 -1.31
C GLY A 20 -27.15 -16.91 -1.51
N SER A 21 -27.50 -15.79 -0.88
CA SER A 21 -28.84 -15.19 -0.84
C SER A 21 -29.04 -14.05 -1.87
N LEU A 22 -28.06 -13.79 -2.74
CA LEU A 22 -28.12 -12.67 -3.70
C LEU A 22 -29.22 -12.88 -4.76
N ALA A 23 -29.98 -11.83 -5.01
CA ALA A 23 -31.08 -11.81 -5.96
C ALA A 23 -30.74 -10.98 -7.20
N ALA A 24 -31.34 -11.32 -8.34
CA ALA A 24 -31.24 -10.50 -9.55
C ALA A 24 -31.77 -9.09 -9.27
N LEU A 25 -31.03 -8.08 -9.76
CA LEU A 25 -31.42 -6.68 -9.64
C LEU A 25 -32.41 -6.28 -10.75
N PRO A 26 -33.29 -5.28 -10.51
CA PRO A 26 -34.08 -4.68 -11.58
C PRO A 26 -33.18 -3.92 -12.58
N SER A 27 -33.73 -3.54 -13.72
CA SER A 27 -33.06 -2.61 -14.64
C SER A 27 -32.89 -1.24 -13.99
N SER A 28 -31.85 -0.51 -14.41
CA SER A 28 -31.66 0.91 -14.06
C SER A 28 -32.91 1.70 -14.47
N SER A 29 -33.39 2.56 -13.56
CA SER A 29 -34.47 3.52 -13.79
C SER A 29 -33.96 4.95 -14.00
N LEU A 30 -32.72 5.23 -13.63
CA LEU A 30 -32.08 6.52 -13.87
C LEU A 30 -31.58 6.59 -15.32
N SER A 31 -31.93 7.66 -16.02
CA SER A 31 -31.44 7.91 -17.38
C SER A 31 -30.29 8.90 -17.34
N ALA A 32 -29.16 8.54 -17.93
CA ALA A 32 -28.05 9.47 -18.14
C ALA A 32 -28.45 10.63 -19.08
N SER A 33 -27.77 11.76 -18.96
CA SER A 33 -28.00 12.94 -19.79
C SER A 33 -26.72 13.42 -20.46
N GLY A 34 -26.85 13.92 -21.69
CA GLY A 34 -25.77 14.59 -22.42
C GLY A 34 -25.81 16.10 -22.16
N GLY A 35 -24.70 16.66 -21.68
CA GLY A 35 -24.51 18.08 -21.42
C GLY A 35 -23.10 18.59 -21.75
N ASP A 36 -22.31 17.76 -22.46
CA ASP A 36 -20.86 17.96 -22.64
C ASP A 36 -20.12 18.04 -21.30
N TYR A 37 -20.61 17.30 -20.30
CA TYR A 37 -20.10 17.37 -18.95
C TYR A 37 -18.64 16.93 -18.88
N ARG A 38 -17.83 17.66 -18.12
CA ARG A 38 -16.44 17.29 -17.80
C ARG A 38 -16.32 16.55 -16.48
N THR A 39 -17.29 16.73 -15.59
CA THR A 39 -17.29 16.14 -14.24
C THR A 39 -18.64 15.52 -13.92
N ILE A 40 -18.63 14.29 -13.40
CA ILE A 40 -19.80 13.69 -12.75
C ILE A 40 -19.56 13.72 -11.24
N ILE A 41 -20.53 14.23 -10.49
CA ILE A 41 -20.51 14.27 -9.03
C ILE A 41 -21.54 13.26 -8.52
N LEU A 42 -21.07 12.10 -8.06
CA LEU A 42 -21.87 10.98 -7.58
C LEU A 42 -22.24 11.18 -6.12
N THR A 43 -23.53 11.08 -5.81
CA THR A 43 -24.05 11.13 -4.44
C THR A 43 -25.26 10.20 -4.31
N ASP A 44 -25.53 9.67 -3.11
CA ASP A 44 -26.80 9.01 -2.80
C ASP A 44 -27.53 9.85 -1.75
N LEU A 45 -28.46 10.72 -2.19
CA LEU A 45 -29.14 11.64 -1.27
C LEU A 45 -30.00 10.90 -0.24
N SER A 46 -30.51 9.72 -0.60
CA SER A 46 -31.28 8.89 0.32
C SER A 46 -30.40 8.35 1.45
N ARG A 47 -29.19 7.90 1.14
CA ARG A 47 -28.20 7.47 2.14
C ARG A 47 -27.60 8.65 2.88
N ASN A 48 -27.29 9.77 2.23
CA ASN A 48 -26.80 10.98 2.92
C ASN A 48 -27.77 11.42 4.02
N ASN A 49 -29.07 11.48 3.71
CA ASN A 49 -30.07 11.87 4.70
C ASN A 49 -30.14 10.92 5.91
N ASN A 50 -29.87 9.63 5.71
CA ASN A 50 -30.05 8.60 6.74
C ASN A 50 -28.76 8.12 7.44
N ARG A 51 -27.59 8.25 6.79
CA ARG A 51 -26.32 7.65 7.22
C ARG A 51 -25.15 8.62 7.27
N MET A 52 -25.12 9.66 6.42
CA MET A 52 -24.06 10.67 6.54
C MET A 52 -24.28 11.51 7.81
N GLU A 53 -23.23 11.73 8.58
CA GLU A 53 -23.28 12.60 9.75
C GLU A 53 -23.51 14.07 9.35
N GLY A 54 -24.36 14.76 10.12
CA GLY A 54 -24.74 16.15 9.90
C GLY A 54 -26.22 16.43 10.16
N THR A 55 -26.53 17.68 10.49
CA THR A 55 -27.89 18.19 10.60
C THR A 55 -28.56 18.30 9.24
N ALA A 56 -29.90 18.38 9.21
CA ALA A 56 -30.64 18.59 7.96
C ALA A 56 -30.22 19.89 7.23
N THR A 57 -29.82 20.92 7.99
CA THR A 57 -29.29 22.18 7.44
C THR A 57 -27.95 21.96 6.75
N GLU A 58 -27.01 21.27 7.39
CA GLU A 58 -25.69 20.97 6.81
C GLU A 58 -25.81 20.10 5.56
N LYS A 59 -26.70 19.09 5.57
CA LYS A 59 -26.97 18.25 4.39
C LYS A 59 -27.59 19.05 3.23
N SER A 60 -28.40 20.05 3.54
CA SER A 60 -28.97 20.95 2.52
C SER A 60 -27.89 21.89 1.95
N ALA A 61 -27.03 22.43 2.82
CA ALA A 61 -25.89 23.26 2.42
C ALA A 61 -24.89 22.48 1.55
N LEU A 62 -24.64 21.21 1.88
CA LEU A 62 -23.83 20.32 1.04
C LEU A 62 -24.42 20.22 -0.38
N LEU A 63 -25.72 19.95 -0.52
CA LEU A 63 -26.33 19.85 -1.84
C LEU A 63 -26.25 21.17 -2.61
N GLU A 64 -26.39 22.32 -1.95
CA GLU A 64 -26.20 23.63 -2.57
C GLU A 64 -24.75 23.80 -3.06
N ALA A 65 -23.76 23.51 -2.22
CA ALA A 65 -22.34 23.60 -2.58
C ALA A 65 -21.97 22.68 -3.75
N LEU A 66 -22.51 21.45 -3.81
CA LEU A 66 -22.28 20.54 -4.94
C LEU A 66 -22.87 21.07 -6.25
N ASN A 67 -24.04 21.73 -6.20
CA ASN A 67 -24.63 22.37 -7.37
C ASN A 67 -23.81 23.59 -7.82
N ASP A 68 -23.29 24.38 -6.87
CA ASP A 68 -22.40 25.51 -7.18
C ASP A 68 -21.07 25.06 -7.78
N LEU A 69 -20.51 23.94 -7.30
CA LEU A 69 -19.34 23.29 -7.90
C LEU A 69 -19.64 22.83 -9.33
N ALA A 70 -20.74 22.11 -9.54
CA ALA A 70 -21.15 21.64 -10.86
C ALA A 70 -21.34 22.78 -11.87
N ALA A 71 -21.81 23.94 -11.40
CA ALA A 71 -22.06 25.12 -12.22
C ALA A 71 -20.79 25.89 -12.66
N GLN A 72 -19.62 25.64 -12.05
CA GLN A 72 -18.39 26.30 -12.44
C GLN A 72 -17.98 25.94 -13.88
N ALA A 73 -17.48 26.90 -14.63
CA ALA A 73 -17.23 26.75 -16.07
C ALA A 73 -16.11 25.72 -16.37
N GLU A 74 -15.08 25.67 -15.53
CA GLU A 74 -13.99 24.71 -15.62
C GLU A 74 -14.43 23.28 -15.23
N ILE A 75 -15.44 23.16 -14.36
CA ILE A 75 -15.99 21.89 -13.89
C ILE A 75 -16.98 21.32 -14.88
N ASN A 76 -17.83 22.18 -15.47
CA ASN A 76 -18.97 21.84 -16.33
C ASN A 76 -19.60 20.51 -15.91
N GLY A 77 -20.09 20.48 -14.67
CA GLY A 77 -20.42 19.25 -13.96
C GLY A 77 -21.91 18.93 -13.93
N VAL A 78 -22.20 17.71 -13.49
CA VAL A 78 -23.56 17.27 -13.15
C VAL A 78 -23.56 16.52 -11.83
N VAL A 79 -24.47 16.91 -10.93
CA VAL A 79 -24.75 16.15 -9.70
C VAL A 79 -25.70 15.01 -10.03
N VAL A 80 -25.27 13.78 -9.78
CA VAL A 80 -26.01 12.55 -10.08
C VAL A 80 -26.39 11.88 -8.77
N ASP A 81 -27.68 11.98 -8.42
CA ASP A 81 -28.25 11.25 -7.29
C ASP A 81 -28.51 9.78 -7.68
N VAL A 82 -27.56 8.91 -7.37
CA VAL A 82 -27.66 7.48 -7.66
C VAL A 82 -28.71 6.79 -6.78
N GLY A 83 -29.09 7.39 -5.66
CA GLY A 83 -30.16 6.91 -4.79
C GLY A 83 -31.55 7.00 -5.43
N ALA A 84 -31.71 7.78 -6.51
CA ALA A 84 -32.94 7.82 -7.30
C ALA A 84 -33.08 6.62 -8.25
N ASP A 85 -32.02 5.81 -8.42
CA ASP A 85 -32.03 4.64 -9.28
C ASP A 85 -32.57 3.39 -8.58
N ALA A 86 -33.57 2.73 -9.19
CA ALA A 86 -34.21 1.55 -8.62
C ALA A 86 -33.26 0.35 -8.51
N ARG A 87 -32.25 0.24 -9.38
CA ARG A 87 -31.26 -0.83 -9.35
C ARG A 87 -30.25 -0.61 -8.22
N VAL A 88 -29.74 0.62 -8.07
CA VAL A 88 -28.86 1.00 -6.95
C VAL A 88 -29.58 0.83 -5.61
N VAL A 89 -30.83 1.28 -5.49
CA VAL A 89 -31.64 1.08 -4.26
C VAL A 89 -31.81 -0.40 -3.95
N ALA A 90 -32.14 -1.24 -4.93
CA ALA A 90 -32.29 -2.67 -4.72
C ALA A 90 -30.96 -3.37 -4.34
N ALA A 91 -29.84 -2.96 -4.94
CA ALA A 91 -28.52 -3.45 -4.59
C ALA A 91 -28.14 -3.07 -3.16
N ASN A 92 -28.43 -1.83 -2.77
CA ASN A 92 -28.20 -1.31 -1.42
C ASN A 92 -28.97 -2.10 -0.36
N VAL A 93 -30.24 -2.41 -0.62
CA VAL A 93 -31.05 -3.27 0.28
C VAL A 93 -30.41 -4.65 0.44
N GLN A 94 -29.85 -5.23 -0.63
CA GLN A 94 -29.16 -6.52 -0.55
C GLN A 94 -27.85 -6.43 0.23
N ALA A 95 -27.05 -5.37 0.03
CA ALA A 95 -25.81 -5.16 0.76
C ALA A 95 -26.05 -4.97 2.27
N ASP A 96 -27.04 -4.15 2.63
CA ASP A 96 -27.40 -3.91 4.03
C ASP A 96 -27.91 -5.17 4.75
N ALA A 97 -28.56 -6.07 4.00
CA ALA A 97 -29.04 -7.34 4.54
C ALA A 97 -27.93 -8.41 4.67
N ASN A 98 -26.78 -8.23 4.01
CA ASN A 98 -25.71 -9.21 3.95
C ASN A 98 -24.32 -8.57 4.22
N PRO A 99 -24.12 -7.86 5.35
CA PRO A 99 -22.91 -7.07 5.59
C PRO A 99 -21.65 -7.93 5.77
N ALA A 100 -21.80 -9.24 6.03
CA ALA A 100 -20.68 -10.19 6.12
C ALA A 100 -20.16 -10.64 4.73
N CYS A 101 -20.81 -10.26 3.63
CA CYS A 101 -20.41 -10.61 2.27
C CYS A 101 -19.86 -9.38 1.53
N PRO A 102 -18.52 -9.23 1.41
CA PRO A 102 -17.89 -8.07 0.74
C PRO A 102 -18.38 -7.87 -0.70
N TYR A 103 -18.65 -8.98 -1.42
CA TYR A 103 -19.13 -8.92 -2.80
C TYR A 103 -20.46 -8.17 -2.96
N THR A 104 -21.31 -8.10 -1.93
CA THR A 104 -22.57 -7.33 -2.01
C THR A 104 -22.34 -5.84 -2.23
N LYS A 105 -21.24 -5.29 -1.71
CA LYS A 105 -20.85 -3.90 -1.95
C LYS A 105 -20.33 -3.70 -3.37
N ASN A 106 -19.68 -4.71 -3.97
CA ASN A 106 -19.35 -4.68 -5.41
C ASN A 106 -20.60 -4.67 -6.28
N VAL A 107 -21.66 -5.39 -5.90
CA VAL A 107 -22.94 -5.35 -6.63
C VAL A 107 -23.55 -3.94 -6.64
N VAL A 108 -23.42 -3.18 -5.54
CA VAL A 108 -23.79 -1.76 -5.49
C VAL A 108 -22.86 -0.91 -6.35
N ALA A 109 -21.54 -1.11 -6.21
CA ALA A 109 -20.54 -0.35 -6.94
C ALA A 109 -20.67 -0.52 -8.46
N GLU A 110 -20.91 -1.75 -8.94
CA GLU A 110 -21.21 -2.08 -10.34
C GLU A 110 -22.49 -1.40 -10.83
N ALA A 111 -23.57 -1.40 -10.04
CA ALA A 111 -24.81 -0.72 -10.41
C ALA A 111 -24.61 0.80 -10.56
N ILE A 112 -23.76 1.41 -9.73
CA ILE A 112 -23.39 2.83 -9.84
C ILE A 112 -22.45 3.04 -11.04
N LYS A 113 -21.49 2.14 -11.27
CA LYS A 113 -20.58 2.20 -12.42
C LYS A 113 -21.34 2.14 -13.75
N ASP A 114 -22.38 1.32 -13.86
CA ASP A 114 -23.23 1.28 -15.05
C ASP A 114 -23.85 2.66 -15.36
N ILE A 115 -24.25 3.43 -14.33
CA ILE A 115 -24.73 4.81 -14.50
C ILE A 115 -23.60 5.72 -15.00
N VAL A 116 -22.39 5.59 -14.43
CA VAL A 116 -21.22 6.36 -14.87
C VAL A 116 -20.90 6.08 -16.34
N ASP A 117 -20.91 4.82 -16.76
CA ASP A 117 -20.62 4.40 -18.13
C ASP A 117 -21.68 4.92 -19.12
N ASP A 118 -22.96 4.94 -18.72
CA ASP A 118 -24.04 5.56 -19.50
C ASP A 118 -23.82 7.07 -19.69
N TYR A 119 -23.41 7.78 -18.63
CA TYR A 119 -23.06 9.21 -18.75
C TYR A 119 -21.83 9.43 -19.61
N ARG A 120 -20.79 8.61 -19.46
CA ARG A 120 -19.57 8.66 -20.27
C ARG A 120 -19.88 8.49 -21.76
N GLY A 121 -20.76 7.54 -22.12
CA GLY A 121 -21.20 7.33 -23.50
C GLY A 121 -21.90 8.53 -24.15
N LEU A 122 -22.49 9.42 -23.35
CA LEU A 122 -23.17 10.64 -23.80
C LEU A 122 -22.31 11.91 -23.70
N ASN A 123 -21.18 11.85 -22.98
CA ASN A 123 -20.32 12.99 -22.68
C ASN A 123 -18.85 12.64 -23.00
N PRO A 124 -18.42 12.75 -24.27
CA PRO A 124 -17.09 12.30 -24.69
C PRO A 124 -15.92 13.13 -24.12
N ASN A 125 -16.19 14.30 -23.53
CA ASN A 125 -15.20 15.15 -22.88
C ASN A 125 -15.13 14.95 -21.34
N LEU A 126 -15.83 13.94 -20.81
CA LEU A 126 -15.79 13.60 -19.39
C LEU A 126 -14.35 13.31 -18.98
N THR A 127 -13.89 13.97 -17.91
CA THR A 127 -12.49 13.89 -17.42
C THR A 127 -12.44 13.45 -15.96
N TYR A 128 -13.45 13.81 -15.16
CA TYR A 128 -13.42 13.65 -13.70
C TYR A 128 -14.68 12.97 -13.15
N ILE A 129 -14.48 12.20 -12.09
CA ILE A 129 -15.54 11.66 -11.23
C ILE A 129 -15.27 12.09 -9.80
N VAL A 130 -16.26 12.71 -9.17
CA VAL A 130 -16.23 13.05 -7.75
C VAL A 130 -17.21 12.15 -7.03
N ILE A 131 -16.74 11.43 -6.02
CA ILE A 131 -17.56 10.60 -5.14
C ILE A 131 -17.83 11.38 -3.85
N VAL A 132 -19.10 11.51 -3.48
CA VAL A 132 -19.51 12.23 -2.25
C VAL A 132 -19.90 11.21 -1.17
N GLY A 133 -19.14 11.18 -0.09
CA GLY A 133 -19.35 10.34 1.09
C GLY A 133 -18.34 9.19 1.25
N ASN A 134 -18.35 8.58 2.44
CA ASN A 134 -17.55 7.39 2.79
C ASN A 134 -18.04 6.11 2.07
N ASP A 135 -17.44 4.95 2.39
CA ASP A 135 -17.78 3.62 1.84
C ASP A 135 -19.23 3.15 2.14
N GLU A 136 -19.91 3.81 3.08
CA GLU A 136 -21.30 3.52 3.44
C GLU A 136 -22.30 4.26 2.53
N ILE A 137 -21.90 5.37 1.93
CA ILE A 137 -22.70 6.15 0.98
C ILE A 137 -22.49 5.64 -0.45
N ILE A 138 -21.25 5.73 -0.95
CA ILE A 138 -20.84 5.22 -2.26
C ILE A 138 -19.68 4.24 -2.01
N PRO A 139 -19.89 2.93 -2.17
CA PRO A 139 -18.91 1.94 -1.76
C PRO A 139 -17.64 1.97 -2.62
N PHE A 140 -16.50 1.63 -2.03
CA PHE A 140 -15.34 1.18 -2.77
C PHE A 140 -15.60 -0.20 -3.40
N PHE A 141 -14.99 -0.44 -4.54
CA PHE A 141 -14.82 -1.80 -5.05
C PHE A 141 -13.86 -2.57 -4.15
N ARG A 142 -14.17 -3.84 -3.93
CA ARG A 142 -13.41 -4.76 -3.09
C ARG A 142 -12.74 -5.80 -3.99
N TYR A 143 -11.41 -5.81 -3.95
CA TYR A 143 -10.57 -6.75 -4.69
C TYR A 143 -9.93 -7.73 -3.72
N PRO A 144 -9.92 -9.04 -4.00
CA PRO A 144 -9.19 -9.99 -3.17
C PRO A 144 -7.71 -9.59 -3.06
N ASP A 145 -7.21 -9.50 -1.84
CA ASP A 145 -5.81 -9.23 -1.57
C ASP A 145 -4.99 -10.48 -1.89
N THR A 146 -4.29 -10.44 -3.03
CA THR A 146 -3.39 -11.51 -3.47
C THR A 146 -1.94 -11.25 -3.09
N SER A 147 -1.66 -10.20 -2.32
CA SER A 147 -0.32 -9.93 -1.79
C SER A 147 0.06 -10.99 -0.75
N LEU A 148 1.30 -11.45 -0.83
CA LEU A 148 1.88 -12.41 0.12
C LEU A 148 2.59 -11.70 1.30
N LEU A 149 2.66 -10.37 1.27
CA LEU A 149 3.25 -9.51 2.29
C LEU A 149 2.24 -8.42 2.64
N GLY A 150 2.01 -8.16 3.93
CA GLY A 150 1.05 -7.14 4.37
C GLY A 150 -0.38 -7.44 3.92
N ASN A 151 -0.90 -8.64 4.20
CA ASN A 151 -2.28 -8.97 3.81
C ASN A 151 -3.29 -8.22 4.70
N GLU A 152 -4.35 -7.67 4.09
CA GLU A 152 -5.37 -6.86 4.80
C GLU A 152 -6.06 -7.58 5.97
N GLU A 153 -6.10 -8.92 6.01
CA GLU A 153 -6.65 -9.65 7.18
C GLU A 153 -5.90 -9.39 8.49
N ASN A 154 -4.65 -8.93 8.38
CA ASN A 154 -3.81 -8.62 9.52
C ASN A 154 -4.00 -7.19 10.03
N TYR A 155 -4.64 -6.32 9.25
CA TYR A 155 -4.97 -4.97 9.71
C TYR A 155 -6.27 -4.99 10.52
N VAL A 156 -6.16 -4.63 11.79
CA VAL A 156 -7.29 -4.67 12.73
C VAL A 156 -7.52 -3.28 13.32
N PRO A 157 -8.08 -2.33 12.55
CA PRO A 157 -8.69 -1.13 13.09
C PRO A 157 -9.98 -1.60 13.79
N PRO A 158 -10.12 -1.48 15.13
CA PRO A 158 -11.28 -2.05 15.81
C PRO A 158 -12.57 -1.52 15.16
N VAL A 159 -13.35 -2.40 14.55
CA VAL A 159 -14.64 -2.10 13.93
C VAL A 159 -15.63 -3.18 14.34
N LEU A 160 -16.91 -2.82 14.36
CA LEU A 160 -18.00 -3.68 14.78
C LEU A 160 -18.09 -4.92 13.89
N ASP A 161 -18.38 -6.05 14.52
CA ASP A 161 -18.71 -7.30 13.82
C ASP A 161 -19.95 -7.10 12.92
N PHE A 162 -20.04 -7.90 11.85
CA PHE A 162 -21.15 -7.86 10.90
C PHE A 162 -21.34 -6.49 10.22
N THR A 163 -20.24 -5.79 9.96
CA THR A 163 -20.18 -4.60 9.11
C THR A 163 -19.39 -4.93 7.83
N ALA A 164 -19.61 -4.14 6.78
CA ALA A 164 -18.88 -4.31 5.53
C ALA A 164 -17.38 -3.98 5.68
N SER A 165 -17.01 -3.03 6.55
CA SER A 165 -15.60 -2.71 6.86
C SER A 165 -14.90 -3.92 7.48
N GLN A 166 -15.51 -4.52 8.51
CA GLN A 166 -14.96 -5.71 9.16
C GLN A 166 -14.85 -6.89 8.19
N ALA A 167 -15.90 -7.14 7.39
CA ALA A 167 -15.92 -8.28 6.49
C ALA A 167 -14.86 -8.16 5.38
N SER A 168 -14.61 -6.93 4.90
CA SER A 168 -13.60 -6.68 3.86
C SER A 168 -12.19 -6.99 4.38
N LEU A 169 -11.85 -6.49 5.57
CA LEU A 169 -10.55 -6.79 6.19
C LEU A 169 -10.41 -8.29 6.50
N ARG A 170 -11.37 -8.89 7.21
CA ARG A 170 -11.29 -10.30 7.65
C ARG A 170 -11.25 -11.32 6.52
N LEU A 171 -11.76 -10.96 5.34
CA LEU A 171 -11.76 -11.82 4.16
C LEU A 171 -10.70 -11.40 3.14
N SER A 172 -9.71 -10.59 3.57
CA SER A 172 -8.57 -10.16 2.78
C SER A 172 -8.99 -9.41 1.51
N TYR A 173 -9.63 -8.25 1.65
CA TYR A 173 -9.98 -7.39 0.52
C TYR A 173 -9.31 -6.02 0.59
N VAL A 174 -8.74 -5.59 -0.54
CA VAL A 174 -8.27 -4.24 -0.80
C VAL A 174 -9.43 -3.39 -1.33
N LEU A 175 -9.48 -2.12 -0.92
CA LEU A 175 -10.49 -1.16 -1.36
C LEU A 175 -9.93 -0.30 -2.50
N SER A 176 -10.73 -0.06 -3.54
CA SER A 176 -10.33 0.83 -4.64
C SER A 176 -11.53 1.53 -5.25
N GLN A 177 -11.30 2.73 -5.81
CA GLN A 177 -12.30 3.51 -6.53
C GLN A 177 -12.03 3.60 -8.04
N ASP A 178 -10.91 3.05 -8.51
CA ASP A 178 -10.44 3.22 -9.90
C ASP A 178 -11.44 2.70 -10.93
N ALA A 179 -12.20 1.65 -10.62
CA ALA A 179 -13.18 1.09 -11.56
C ALA A 179 -14.31 2.07 -11.92
N TYR A 180 -14.66 3.03 -11.06
CA TYR A 180 -15.59 4.10 -11.43
C TYR A 180 -15.06 4.91 -12.61
N GLY A 181 -13.74 5.13 -12.67
CA GLY A 181 -13.05 5.87 -13.72
C GLY A 181 -12.41 4.99 -14.78
N SER A 182 -12.78 3.72 -14.93
CA SER A 182 -12.19 2.80 -15.92
C SER A 182 -13.17 2.45 -17.04
N SER A 183 -12.75 2.58 -18.31
CA SER A 183 -13.51 2.06 -19.47
C SER A 183 -13.13 0.61 -19.82
N ILE A 184 -11.98 0.16 -19.35
CA ILE A 184 -11.38 -1.12 -19.69
C ILE A 184 -11.07 -1.86 -18.40
N ASP A 185 -11.79 -2.95 -18.17
CA ASP A 185 -11.46 -3.91 -17.13
C ASP A 185 -10.91 -5.17 -17.80
N ILE A 186 -9.73 -5.62 -17.36
CA ILE A 186 -9.13 -6.86 -17.85
C ILE A 186 -9.37 -7.99 -16.86
N SER A 187 -9.61 -9.21 -17.38
CA SER A 187 -9.57 -10.39 -16.52
C SER A 187 -8.14 -10.62 -16.06
N PHE A 188 -7.94 -10.60 -14.74
CA PHE A 188 -6.62 -10.73 -14.14
C PHE A 188 -6.65 -11.82 -13.08
N LYS A 189 -5.93 -12.92 -13.30
CA LYS A 189 -5.95 -14.10 -12.41
C LYS A 189 -7.38 -14.56 -12.06
N ALA A 190 -7.86 -14.26 -10.85
CA ALA A 190 -9.16 -14.66 -10.30
C ALA A 190 -10.17 -13.50 -10.15
N ASN A 191 -9.79 -12.27 -10.51
CA ASN A 191 -10.60 -11.06 -10.40
C ASN A 191 -10.56 -10.24 -11.71
N THR A 192 -11.14 -9.05 -11.68
CA THR A 192 -10.98 -8.03 -12.72
C THR A 192 -9.98 -6.98 -12.23
N PHE A 193 -9.24 -6.39 -13.15
CA PHE A 193 -8.31 -5.29 -12.85
C PHE A 193 -8.69 -4.06 -13.71
N PRO A 194 -9.11 -2.94 -13.09
CA PRO A 194 -9.50 -1.74 -13.83
C PRO A 194 -8.27 -1.00 -14.35
N ILE A 195 -8.31 -0.52 -15.59
CA ILE A 195 -7.27 0.35 -16.15
C ILE A 195 -7.70 1.80 -15.97
N PRO A 196 -7.04 2.59 -15.09
CA PRO A 196 -7.44 3.97 -14.85
C PRO A 196 -7.39 4.81 -16.13
N ASP A 197 -8.47 5.54 -16.45
CA ASP A 197 -8.51 6.49 -17.57
C ASP A 197 -9.13 7.86 -17.21
N LEU A 198 -10.15 7.89 -16.35
CA LEU A 198 -10.66 9.11 -15.75
C LEU A 198 -10.16 9.26 -14.33
N ALA A 199 -9.94 10.50 -13.92
CA ALA A 199 -9.52 10.80 -12.57
C ALA A 199 -10.70 10.74 -11.60
N VAL A 200 -10.56 9.93 -10.54
CA VAL A 200 -11.56 9.74 -9.50
C VAL A 200 -11.05 10.32 -8.18
N GLY A 201 -11.84 11.17 -7.55
CA GLY A 201 -11.57 11.65 -6.19
C GLY A 201 -12.80 11.51 -5.30
N ARG A 202 -12.57 11.37 -4.00
CA ARG A 202 -13.61 11.13 -3.00
C ARG A 202 -13.60 12.20 -1.92
N LEU A 203 -14.77 12.70 -1.55
CA LEU A 203 -14.95 13.63 -0.44
C LEU A 203 -15.56 12.89 0.76
N VAL A 204 -14.91 12.96 1.92
CA VAL A 204 -15.32 12.34 3.19
C VAL A 204 -15.21 13.35 4.34
N GLU A 205 -15.86 13.17 5.48
CA GLU A 205 -16.83 12.10 5.81
C GLU A 205 -18.22 12.67 6.07
N THR A 206 -18.30 13.76 6.83
CA THR A 206 -19.54 14.42 7.22
C THR A 206 -20.01 15.47 6.22
N ALA A 207 -21.27 15.89 6.31
CA ALA A 207 -21.83 16.89 5.42
C ALA A 207 -21.08 18.24 5.49
N SER A 208 -20.65 18.67 6.69
CA SER A 208 -19.92 19.93 6.89
C SER A 208 -18.49 19.89 6.37
N GLU A 209 -17.77 18.78 6.59
CA GLU A 209 -16.40 18.59 6.08
C GLU A 209 -16.37 18.58 4.55
N ILE A 210 -17.29 17.83 3.92
CA ILE A 210 -17.40 17.79 2.46
C ILE A 210 -17.74 19.18 1.91
N THR A 211 -18.67 19.89 2.54
CA THR A 211 -18.98 21.29 2.17
C THR A 211 -17.74 22.16 2.26
N GLY A 212 -16.96 22.03 3.34
CA GLY A 212 -15.70 22.76 3.54
C GLY A 212 -14.67 22.49 2.44
N MET A 213 -14.51 21.25 1.98
CA MET A 213 -13.63 20.91 0.85
C MET A 213 -14.09 21.56 -0.47
N VAL A 214 -15.40 21.59 -0.71
CA VAL A 214 -15.98 22.24 -1.91
C VAL A 214 -15.79 23.75 -1.84
N GLU A 215 -16.06 24.37 -0.70
CA GLU A 215 -15.88 25.81 -0.49
C GLU A 215 -14.41 26.22 -0.59
N ALA A 216 -13.48 25.40 -0.10
CA ALA A 216 -12.04 25.62 -0.25
C ALA A 216 -11.63 25.67 -1.72
N TYR A 217 -12.14 24.76 -2.54
CA TYR A 217 -11.91 24.79 -3.99
C TYR A 217 -12.52 26.04 -4.63
N LEU A 218 -13.80 26.33 -4.37
CA LEU A 218 -14.52 27.44 -5.00
C LEU A 218 -13.95 28.81 -4.64
N ASN A 219 -13.55 28.99 -3.38
CA ASN A 219 -13.14 30.30 -2.86
C ASN A 219 -11.62 30.48 -2.81
N GLY A 220 -10.87 29.39 -2.72
CA GLY A 220 -9.42 29.40 -2.51
C GLY A 220 -8.60 29.07 -3.75
N THR A 221 -9.23 28.85 -4.91
CA THR A 221 -8.53 28.57 -6.18
C THR A 221 -8.92 29.59 -7.26
N ASN A 222 -8.12 29.67 -8.32
CA ASN A 222 -8.47 30.40 -9.54
C ASN A 222 -8.82 29.40 -10.64
N ALA A 223 -10.12 29.15 -10.82
CA ALA A 223 -10.65 28.13 -11.74
C ALA A 223 -10.00 26.74 -11.52
N GLY A 224 -9.96 26.30 -10.26
CA GLY A 224 -9.37 25.02 -9.84
C GLY A 224 -7.87 25.02 -9.63
N VAL A 225 -7.17 26.09 -10.00
CA VAL A 225 -5.71 26.20 -9.80
C VAL A 225 -5.42 26.79 -8.43
N VAL A 226 -4.70 26.05 -7.59
CA VAL A 226 -4.24 26.54 -6.27
C VAL A 226 -3.28 27.72 -6.43
N PRO A 227 -3.13 28.60 -5.42
CA PRO A 227 -2.06 29.58 -5.41
C PRO A 227 -0.71 28.93 -5.70
N THR A 228 0.16 29.62 -6.46
CA THR A 228 1.44 29.05 -6.88
C THR A 228 2.21 28.54 -5.65
N PRO A 229 2.51 27.22 -5.58
CA PRO A 229 3.15 26.64 -4.41
C PRO A 229 4.56 27.18 -4.25
N SER A 230 4.99 27.33 -3.00
CA SER A 230 6.29 27.91 -2.64
C SER A 230 7.02 27.15 -1.54
N SER A 231 6.32 26.29 -0.80
CA SER A 231 6.88 25.47 0.27
C SER A 231 6.52 24.00 0.10
N ALA A 232 7.49 23.13 0.44
CA ALA A 232 7.27 21.71 0.54
C ALA A 232 7.87 21.11 1.82
N LEU A 233 7.24 20.04 2.31
CA LEU A 233 7.75 19.19 3.38
C LEU A 233 7.91 17.76 2.85
N VAL A 234 9.05 17.14 3.12
CA VAL A 234 9.30 15.73 2.81
C VAL A 234 9.78 14.97 4.04
N THR A 235 9.12 13.86 4.37
CA THR A 235 9.57 12.94 5.42
C THR A 235 9.95 11.59 4.85
N GLY A 236 10.88 10.88 5.48
CA GLY A 236 11.25 9.52 5.10
C GLY A 236 12.27 8.91 6.05
N TYR A 237 12.27 7.59 6.17
CA TYR A 237 13.24 6.83 6.95
C TYR A 237 13.13 5.35 6.59
N ASP A 238 14.14 4.57 6.97
CA ASP A 238 14.23 3.13 6.67
C ASP A 238 14.09 2.89 5.15
N PHE A 239 13.37 1.87 4.69
CA PHE A 239 13.26 1.57 3.25
C PHE A 239 12.73 2.74 2.42
N LEU A 240 11.95 3.67 3.00
CA LEU A 240 11.40 4.84 2.30
C LEU A 240 12.41 6.00 2.11
N GLU A 241 13.67 5.88 2.56
CA GLU A 241 14.67 6.96 2.41
C GLU A 241 14.86 7.36 0.94
N ASP A 242 15.05 6.39 0.05
CA ASP A 242 15.39 6.64 -1.36
C ASP A 242 14.22 7.28 -2.12
N ALA A 243 13.00 6.85 -1.82
CA ALA A 243 11.76 7.43 -2.31
C ALA A 243 11.59 8.87 -1.81
N ALA A 244 11.84 9.12 -0.52
CA ALA A 244 11.76 10.47 0.06
C ALA A 244 12.79 11.42 -0.56
N LEU A 245 14.04 10.99 -0.74
CA LEU A 245 15.06 11.79 -1.41
C LEU A 245 14.69 12.08 -2.88
N SER A 246 14.20 11.07 -3.61
CA SER A 246 13.82 11.24 -5.01
C SER A 246 12.59 12.14 -5.18
N VAL A 247 11.60 12.03 -4.29
CA VAL A 247 10.44 12.94 -4.27
C VAL A 247 10.89 14.36 -3.88
N GLN A 248 11.80 14.51 -2.92
CA GLN A 248 12.38 15.81 -2.58
C GLN A 248 13.03 16.46 -3.81
N ASP A 249 13.84 15.73 -4.58
CA ASP A 249 14.45 16.24 -5.81
C ASP A 249 13.40 16.71 -6.84
N GLU A 250 12.33 15.93 -7.03
CA GLU A 250 11.24 16.30 -7.94
C GLU A 250 10.48 17.55 -7.45
N LEU A 251 10.18 17.64 -6.17
CA LEU A 251 9.50 18.80 -5.59
C LEU A 251 10.39 20.05 -5.63
N GLU A 252 11.67 19.96 -5.29
CA GLU A 252 12.59 21.09 -5.34
C GLU A 252 12.80 21.59 -6.77
N ALA A 253 12.94 20.68 -7.75
CA ALA A 253 13.02 21.04 -9.15
C ALA A 253 11.73 21.71 -9.63
N GLY A 254 10.57 21.18 -9.25
CA GLY A 254 9.27 21.73 -9.61
C GLY A 254 8.93 23.06 -8.92
N LEU A 255 9.39 23.30 -7.69
CA LEU A 255 9.15 24.53 -6.93
C LEU A 255 10.23 25.59 -7.16
N ASN A 256 11.42 25.20 -7.61
CA ASN A 256 12.61 26.05 -7.66
C ASN A 256 12.91 26.68 -6.27
N SER A 257 12.68 25.90 -5.21
CA SER A 257 12.98 26.20 -3.82
C SER A 257 13.36 24.91 -3.08
N GLN A 258 14.04 25.05 -1.94
CA GLN A 258 14.36 23.90 -1.10
C GLN A 258 13.12 23.45 -0.32
N SER A 259 13.02 22.15 -0.09
CA SER A 259 11.99 21.57 0.79
C SER A 259 12.51 21.49 2.22
N ASP A 260 11.64 21.75 3.20
CA ASP A 260 11.92 21.32 4.57
C ASP A 260 11.84 19.79 4.62
N SER A 261 12.70 19.15 5.42
CA SER A 261 12.76 17.68 5.40
C SER A 261 13.09 17.05 6.75
N LEU A 262 12.43 15.92 7.02
CA LEU A 262 12.77 14.97 8.06
C LEU A 262 13.08 13.62 7.41
N ILE A 263 14.28 13.51 6.84
CA ILE A 263 14.76 12.30 6.17
C ILE A 263 15.92 11.74 6.98
N VAL A 264 15.84 10.46 7.36
CA VAL A 264 16.87 9.75 8.12
C VAL A 264 17.45 8.65 7.27
N ALA A 265 18.79 8.58 7.26
CA ALA A 265 19.49 7.56 6.51
C ALA A 265 19.10 6.16 7.00
N GLN A 266 18.83 5.27 6.06
CA GLN A 266 18.24 3.98 6.32
C GLN A 266 19.17 3.08 7.15
N ASP A 267 20.49 3.35 7.18
CA ASP A 267 21.49 2.59 7.94
C ASP A 267 21.70 3.12 9.38
N LEU A 268 21.00 4.18 9.76
CA LEU A 268 21.00 4.71 11.11
C LEU A 268 20.08 3.91 12.02
N ALA A 269 20.48 3.80 13.28
CA ALA A 269 19.67 3.13 14.29
C ALA A 269 18.44 4.00 14.65
N PRO A 270 17.27 3.37 14.92
CA PRO A 270 16.05 4.04 15.36
C PRO A 270 16.24 5.15 16.38
N GLU A 271 17.07 4.95 17.42
CA GLU A 271 17.29 5.93 18.47
C GLU A 271 17.91 7.27 18.01
N LEU A 272 18.40 7.34 16.77
CA LEU A 272 18.92 8.55 16.13
C LEU A 272 17.92 9.18 15.14
N GLY A 273 16.75 8.59 14.97
CA GLY A 273 15.67 9.10 14.14
C GLY A 273 15.01 10.35 14.73
N TRP A 274 14.32 11.10 13.88
CA TRP A 274 13.46 12.21 14.32
C TRP A 274 12.23 11.70 15.07
N THR A 275 11.71 12.52 15.97
CA THR A 275 10.60 12.21 16.87
C THR A 275 9.27 12.79 16.37
N ALA A 276 8.14 12.35 16.92
CA ALA A 276 6.84 12.94 16.64
C ALA A 276 6.78 14.44 17.01
N GLN A 277 7.59 14.88 17.98
CA GLN A 277 7.71 16.30 18.31
C GLN A 277 8.41 17.09 17.19
N ASP A 278 9.40 16.52 16.52
CA ASP A 278 10.06 17.15 15.38
C ASP A 278 9.09 17.29 14.20
N LEU A 279 8.33 16.23 13.90
CA LEU A 279 7.26 16.28 12.91
C LEU A 279 6.20 17.33 13.29
N SER A 280 5.80 17.37 14.57
CA SER A 280 4.84 18.35 15.08
C SER A 280 5.33 19.78 14.94
N ASN A 281 6.62 20.03 15.21
CA ASN A 281 7.22 21.36 15.07
C ASN A 281 7.21 21.86 13.62
N LEU A 282 7.31 20.97 12.63
CA LEU A 282 7.20 21.34 11.23
C LEU A 282 5.74 21.42 10.80
N LEU A 283 5.02 20.30 10.85
CA LEU A 283 3.69 20.13 10.26
C LEU A 283 2.59 20.91 10.99
N LEU A 284 2.67 21.05 12.31
CA LEU A 284 1.61 21.68 13.11
C LEU A 284 1.87 23.16 13.42
N GLN A 285 3.00 23.73 12.99
CA GLN A 285 3.35 25.14 13.20
C GLN A 285 3.59 25.91 11.90
N ASN A 286 3.81 25.22 10.78
CA ASN A 286 4.10 25.83 9.48
C ASN A 286 3.13 25.30 8.41
N ARG A 287 2.80 26.17 7.45
CA ARG A 287 2.03 25.79 6.26
C ARG A 287 2.96 25.29 5.15
N TYR A 288 2.64 24.13 4.61
CA TYR A 288 3.24 23.59 3.38
C TYR A 288 2.19 23.53 2.28
N ASP A 289 2.53 23.99 1.08
CA ASP A 289 1.61 23.95 -0.07
C ASP A 289 1.54 22.53 -0.65
N VAL A 290 2.66 21.80 -0.61
CA VAL A 290 2.78 20.40 -1.02
C VAL A 290 3.55 19.62 0.06
N ALA A 291 3.08 18.45 0.48
CA ALA A 291 3.84 17.61 1.41
C ALA A 291 3.82 16.13 1.03
N PHE A 292 5.00 15.51 1.07
CA PHE A 292 5.15 14.06 1.00
C PHE A 292 5.45 13.50 2.39
N LEU A 293 4.50 12.74 2.93
CA LEU A 293 4.63 12.13 4.25
C LEU A 293 4.89 10.62 4.09
N ALA A 294 6.17 10.25 3.98
CA ALA A 294 6.62 8.86 4.00
C ALA A 294 7.06 8.42 5.41
N GLY A 295 6.58 7.26 5.85
CA GLY A 295 6.84 6.65 7.14
C GLY A 295 5.81 5.55 7.46
N HIS A 296 5.82 5.01 8.68
CA HIS A 296 4.77 4.09 9.14
C HIS A 296 3.53 4.81 9.59
N PHE A 297 2.40 4.37 9.08
CA PHE A 297 1.09 4.92 9.39
C PHE A 297 0.15 3.80 9.84
N SER A 298 -0.87 4.21 10.59
CA SER A 298 -2.16 3.55 10.64
C SER A 298 -3.21 4.53 10.13
N ALA A 299 -4.49 4.14 10.12
CA ALA A 299 -5.57 5.05 9.72
C ALA A 299 -5.61 6.36 10.52
N ASN A 300 -5.08 6.41 11.76
CA ASN A 300 -5.21 7.58 12.64
C ASN A 300 -3.91 7.98 13.38
N SER A 301 -2.78 7.37 13.04
CA SER A 301 -1.48 7.71 13.62
C SER A 301 -0.35 7.60 12.60
N ALA A 302 0.72 8.36 12.82
CA ALA A 302 1.97 8.31 12.08
C ALA A 302 3.12 8.10 13.08
N LEU A 303 3.81 6.97 12.98
CA LEU A 303 4.97 6.65 13.82
C LEU A 303 6.19 7.40 13.29
N ALA A 304 6.95 8.00 14.20
CA ALA A 304 8.16 8.73 13.87
C ALA A 304 9.35 7.80 13.61
N ALA A 305 10.42 8.32 13.01
CA ALA A 305 11.65 7.56 12.72
C ALA A 305 12.37 7.04 13.97
N ASP A 306 12.00 7.51 15.16
CA ASP A 306 12.47 6.98 16.44
C ASP A 306 11.81 5.65 16.86
N TYR A 307 10.79 5.21 16.11
CA TYR A 307 10.00 4.00 16.37
C TYR A 307 9.35 3.91 17.76
N ASN A 308 9.20 5.06 18.42
CA ASN A 308 8.73 5.16 19.81
C ASN A 308 7.62 6.20 19.99
N THR A 309 7.71 7.31 19.27
CA THR A 309 6.75 8.42 19.35
C THR A 309 5.89 8.49 18.10
N SER A 310 4.62 8.89 18.24
CA SER A 310 3.68 8.99 17.12
C SER A 310 2.91 10.29 17.16
N LEU A 311 2.63 10.86 15.99
CA LEU A 311 1.66 11.94 15.81
C LEU A 311 0.29 11.31 15.53
N VAL A 312 -0.76 11.76 16.22
CA VAL A 312 -2.14 11.28 16.02
C VAL A 312 -3.03 12.33 15.37
N THR A 313 -4.07 11.88 14.65
CA THR A 313 -4.96 12.78 13.88
C THR A 313 -5.66 13.85 14.72
N THR A 314 -5.94 13.58 16.00
CA THR A 314 -6.55 14.56 16.92
C THR A 314 -5.62 15.72 17.25
N GLU A 315 -4.32 15.46 17.40
CA GLU A 315 -3.29 16.51 17.57
C GLU A 315 -3.13 17.33 16.29
N PHE A 316 -3.19 16.66 15.14
CA PHE A 316 -3.16 17.32 13.83
C PHE A 316 -4.33 18.28 13.63
N VAL A 317 -5.56 17.82 13.91
CA VAL A 317 -6.75 18.66 13.78
C VAL A 317 -6.74 19.84 14.77
N ALA A 318 -6.19 19.67 15.96
CA ALA A 318 -6.08 20.74 16.95
C ALA A 318 -5.11 21.87 16.55
N SER A 319 -4.22 21.65 15.57
CA SER A 319 -3.28 22.67 15.09
C SER A 319 -4.01 23.91 14.54
N PRO A 320 -3.53 25.14 14.82
CA PRO A 320 -4.11 26.35 14.22
C PRO A 320 -3.63 26.59 12.77
N VAL A 321 -2.76 25.74 12.21
CA VAL A 321 -2.24 25.93 10.85
C VAL A 321 -3.35 25.80 9.81
N ASP A 322 -3.41 26.80 8.94
CA ASP A 322 -4.26 26.79 7.74
C ASP A 322 -3.60 25.91 6.66
N MET A 323 -4.27 24.82 6.29
CA MET A 323 -3.88 23.93 5.20
C MET A 323 -4.91 23.89 4.07
N THR A 324 -5.80 24.88 3.98
CA THR A 324 -6.80 24.97 2.92
C THR A 324 -6.12 24.87 1.54
N ASN A 325 -6.57 23.91 0.72
CA ASN A 325 -6.03 23.58 -0.60
C ASN A 325 -4.56 23.11 -0.63
N ALA A 326 -3.98 22.70 0.49
CA ALA A 326 -2.70 22.00 0.49
C ALA A 326 -2.84 20.61 -0.17
N ILE A 327 -1.78 20.16 -0.85
CA ILE A 327 -1.72 18.86 -1.50
C ILE A 327 -0.80 17.94 -0.69
N ILE A 328 -1.37 16.92 -0.06
CA ILE A 328 -0.65 15.97 0.77
C ILE A 328 -0.69 14.62 0.09
N PHE A 329 0.44 13.93 0.01
CA PHE A 329 0.50 12.55 -0.45
C PHE A 329 1.40 11.72 0.44
N SER A 330 1.11 10.42 0.57
CA SER A 330 1.75 9.58 1.59
C SER A 330 1.99 8.15 1.14
N ALA A 331 3.21 7.69 1.34
CA ALA A 331 3.60 6.28 1.24
C ALA A 331 3.46 5.53 2.58
N GLY A 332 2.52 5.94 3.45
CA GLY A 332 2.28 5.27 4.74
C GLY A 332 1.12 4.29 4.71
N CYS A 333 1.28 3.10 5.31
CA CYS A 333 0.24 2.07 5.42
C CYS A 333 -1.08 2.62 5.98
N HIS A 334 -2.19 2.31 5.31
CA HIS A 334 -3.55 2.70 5.70
C HIS A 334 -3.77 4.20 5.93
N SER A 335 -2.85 5.07 5.50
CA SER A 335 -3.02 6.52 5.58
C SER A 335 -4.20 7.02 4.74
N GLY A 336 -4.69 6.22 3.79
CA GLY A 336 -5.93 6.44 3.05
C GLY A 336 -7.08 5.53 3.48
N TYR A 337 -6.98 4.75 4.57
CA TYR A 337 -8.09 3.91 5.03
C TYR A 337 -9.14 4.77 5.73
N ASN A 338 -10.30 4.93 5.10
CA ASN A 338 -11.41 5.68 5.68
C ASN A 338 -12.26 4.78 6.60
N ILE A 339 -12.20 5.04 7.90
CA ILE A 339 -12.98 4.38 8.94
C ILE A 339 -14.40 4.96 8.91
N VAL A 340 -15.35 4.18 8.42
CA VAL A 340 -16.79 4.54 8.51
C VAL A 340 -17.17 4.71 9.99
N ASN A 341 -17.59 5.92 10.38
CA ASN A 341 -17.90 6.27 11.76
C ASN A 341 -18.88 5.29 12.44
N GLU A 342 -19.94 4.89 11.75
CA GLU A 342 -20.95 3.95 12.26
C GLU A 342 -20.44 2.52 12.44
N HIS A 343 -19.32 2.17 11.80
CA HIS A 343 -18.68 0.87 11.93
C HIS A 343 -17.66 0.84 13.07
N GLY A 344 -17.25 1.98 13.63
CA GLY A 344 -16.36 2.00 14.78
C GLY A 344 -16.98 1.36 16.01
N VAL A 345 -16.17 0.67 16.80
CA VAL A 345 -16.56 0.20 18.13
C VAL A 345 -16.58 1.41 19.07
N PRO A 346 -17.74 1.81 19.63
CA PRO A 346 -17.84 3.00 20.47
C PRO A 346 -16.79 2.98 21.60
N GLY A 347 -16.14 4.10 21.87
CA GLY A 347 -15.17 4.20 22.98
C GLY A 347 -13.93 3.28 22.89
N VAL A 348 -13.70 2.61 21.75
CA VAL A 348 -12.49 1.81 21.48
C VAL A 348 -11.79 2.32 20.23
N THR A 349 -12.57 2.56 19.16
CA THR A 349 -12.05 3.04 17.88
C THR A 349 -11.81 4.55 17.93
N LEU A 350 -10.60 4.98 17.58
CA LEU A 350 -10.36 6.37 17.20
C LEU A 350 -10.89 6.57 15.78
N LEU A 351 -12.08 7.18 15.69
CA LEU A 351 -12.83 7.34 14.44
C LEU A 351 -12.14 8.29 13.45
N LEU A 352 -11.52 9.36 13.95
CA LEU A 352 -10.90 10.38 13.12
C LEU A 352 -9.69 9.81 12.37
N ASP A 353 -9.90 9.38 11.14
CA ASP A 353 -8.86 8.91 10.24
C ASP A 353 -8.15 10.07 9.51
N TRP A 354 -7.03 9.77 8.84
CA TRP A 354 -6.27 10.75 8.07
C TRP A 354 -7.09 11.40 6.94
N PRO A 355 -7.84 10.67 6.09
CA PRO A 355 -8.75 11.28 5.12
C PRO A 355 -9.69 12.34 5.72
N GLN A 356 -10.36 12.02 6.82
CA GLN A 356 -11.27 12.94 7.51
C GLN A 356 -10.50 14.09 8.17
N ALA A 357 -9.36 13.82 8.81
CA ALA A 357 -8.54 14.84 9.47
C ALA A 357 -8.03 15.90 8.48
N PHE A 358 -7.56 15.49 7.30
CA PHE A 358 -7.20 16.43 6.24
C PHE A 358 -8.41 17.15 5.65
N ALA A 359 -9.57 16.50 5.53
CA ALA A 359 -10.82 17.17 5.12
C ALA A 359 -11.25 18.27 6.11
N GLN A 360 -11.09 18.07 7.42
CA GLN A 360 -11.32 19.12 8.44
C GLN A 360 -10.36 20.31 8.31
N LYS A 361 -9.18 20.08 7.74
CA LYS A 361 -8.21 21.12 7.37
C LYS A 361 -8.38 21.66 5.95
N GLN A 362 -9.39 21.16 5.22
CA GLN A 362 -9.65 21.49 3.83
C GLN A 362 -8.45 21.20 2.90
N ALA A 363 -7.64 20.20 3.25
CA ALA A 363 -6.48 19.75 2.50
C ALA A 363 -6.83 18.48 1.71
N THR A 364 -6.20 18.30 0.54
CA THR A 364 -6.36 17.07 -0.24
C THR A 364 -5.33 16.03 0.17
N LEU A 365 -5.75 14.78 0.33
CA LEU A 365 -4.88 13.64 0.61
C LEU A 365 -4.85 12.66 -0.57
N ILE A 366 -3.67 12.19 -0.94
CA ILE A 366 -3.46 11.10 -1.91
C ILE A 366 -2.69 9.98 -1.20
N ALA A 367 -3.35 8.86 -0.93
CA ALA A 367 -2.83 7.84 -0.03
C ALA A 367 -3.40 6.45 -0.33
N GLY A 368 -2.70 5.41 0.12
CA GLY A 368 -3.12 4.02 0.00
C GLY A 368 -4.18 3.63 1.04
N THR A 369 -5.23 2.94 0.62
CA THR A 369 -6.25 2.40 1.55
C THR A 369 -5.79 1.19 2.36
N GLY A 370 -4.66 0.56 2.00
CA GLY A 370 -4.14 -0.68 2.60
C GLY A 370 -2.67 -0.59 2.99
N TYR A 371 -2.03 -1.74 3.21
CA TYR A 371 -0.58 -1.84 3.38
C TYR A 371 0.16 -1.36 2.13
N GLN A 372 1.02 -0.36 2.28
CA GLN A 372 1.83 0.20 1.21
C GLN A 372 3.24 -0.39 1.23
N TYR A 373 3.93 -0.34 0.09
CA TYR A 373 5.18 -1.08 -0.09
C TYR A 373 6.29 -0.23 -0.72
N GLY A 374 7.52 -0.58 -0.35
CA GLY A 374 8.75 -0.22 -1.05
C GLY A 374 9.66 -1.42 -1.23
N ASP A 375 10.83 -1.24 -1.85
CA ASP A 375 11.91 -2.23 -1.84
C ASP A 375 13.14 -1.67 -1.09
N THR A 376 13.92 -2.55 -0.49
CA THR A 376 15.03 -2.17 0.39
C THR A 376 16.17 -1.46 -0.34
N ASP A 377 16.41 -1.80 -1.60
CA ASP A 377 17.49 -1.23 -2.41
C ASP A 377 16.98 -0.43 -3.61
N PHE A 378 15.68 -0.47 -3.89
CA PHE A 378 15.09 0.09 -5.11
C PHE A 378 13.75 0.77 -4.83
N ILE A 379 13.46 1.81 -5.62
CA ILE A 379 12.15 2.47 -5.61
C ILE A 379 11.16 1.64 -6.43
N GLU A 380 10.24 0.93 -5.76
CA GLU A 380 9.22 0.10 -6.41
C GLU A 380 7.87 0.17 -5.66
N TYR A 381 6.81 -0.36 -6.28
CA TYR A 381 5.46 -0.42 -5.69
C TYR A 381 4.90 0.98 -5.36
N SER A 382 4.52 1.25 -4.10
CA SER A 382 3.92 2.52 -3.70
C SER A 382 4.91 3.67 -3.84
N GLU A 383 6.20 3.44 -3.56
CA GLU A 383 7.26 4.46 -3.71
C GLU A 383 7.33 4.97 -5.15
N ARG A 384 7.34 4.05 -6.11
CA ARG A 384 7.40 4.39 -7.53
C ARG A 384 6.14 5.12 -8.01
N ILE A 385 4.96 4.77 -7.48
CA ILE A 385 3.71 5.49 -7.80
C ILE A 385 3.79 6.94 -7.33
N TYR A 386 4.25 7.21 -6.11
CA TYR A 386 4.31 8.59 -5.60
C TYR A 386 5.49 9.40 -6.16
N LEU A 387 6.61 8.75 -6.49
CA LEU A 387 7.68 9.37 -7.27
C LEU A 387 7.17 9.79 -8.65
N GLU A 388 6.48 8.89 -9.35
CA GLU A 388 5.94 9.21 -10.67
C GLU A 388 4.83 10.25 -10.59
N PHE A 389 3.97 10.21 -9.57
CA PHE A 389 3.01 11.29 -9.30
C PHE A 389 3.71 12.66 -9.17
N SER A 390 4.81 12.72 -8.41
CA SER A 390 5.60 13.96 -8.23
C SER A 390 6.20 14.48 -9.54
N ARG A 391 6.67 13.58 -10.41
CA ARG A 391 7.09 13.91 -11.79
C ARG A 391 5.96 14.45 -12.63
N GLN A 392 4.80 13.79 -12.59
CA GLN A 392 3.64 14.16 -13.39
C GLN A 392 3.10 15.55 -13.04
N LEU A 393 3.27 16.04 -11.80
CA LEU A 393 2.96 17.43 -11.44
C LEU A 393 3.78 18.48 -12.24
N ARG A 394 4.94 18.09 -12.78
CA ARG A 394 5.84 18.95 -13.56
C ARG A 394 5.67 18.79 -15.06
N VAL A 395 4.87 17.84 -15.53
CA VAL A 395 4.72 17.55 -16.96
C VAL A 395 3.96 18.69 -17.66
N GLY A 396 4.42 19.10 -18.84
CA GLY A 396 3.81 20.13 -19.66
C GLY A 396 4.66 21.40 -19.82
N GLN A 397 4.06 22.45 -20.38
CA GLN A 397 4.78 23.70 -20.65
C GLN A 397 4.88 24.60 -19.40
N PRO A 398 5.87 25.52 -19.33
CA PRO A 398 5.94 26.51 -18.24
C PRO A 398 4.62 27.28 -18.07
N GLY A 399 4.13 27.35 -16.82
CA GLY A 399 2.86 28.01 -16.48
C GLY A 399 1.60 27.17 -16.74
N GLN A 400 1.72 25.96 -17.31
CA GLN A 400 0.59 25.04 -17.48
C GLN A 400 0.21 24.41 -16.14
N ALA A 401 -1.07 24.50 -15.78
CA ALA A 401 -1.60 23.81 -14.61
C ALA A 401 -1.77 22.31 -14.89
N VAL A 402 -1.48 21.49 -13.89
CA VAL A 402 -1.66 20.03 -13.93
C VAL A 402 -2.65 19.66 -12.84
N SER A 403 -3.71 18.91 -13.18
CA SER A 403 -4.63 18.39 -12.18
C SER A 403 -4.01 17.21 -11.44
N ILE A 404 -4.19 17.15 -10.12
CA ILE A 404 -3.66 16.06 -9.30
C ILE A 404 -4.25 14.71 -9.72
N GLY A 405 -5.50 14.70 -10.18
CA GLY A 405 -6.19 13.52 -10.65
C GLY A 405 -5.58 12.95 -11.92
N GLN A 406 -5.33 13.81 -12.92
CA GLN A 406 -4.67 13.36 -14.15
C GLN A 406 -3.21 12.97 -13.90
N ALA A 407 -2.51 13.66 -12.99
CA ALA A 407 -1.15 13.28 -12.60
C ALA A 407 -1.10 11.88 -11.98
N LEU A 408 -2.04 11.53 -11.09
CA LEU A 408 -2.10 10.19 -10.51
C LEU A 408 -2.49 9.12 -11.55
N VAL A 409 -3.45 9.41 -12.43
CA VAL A 409 -3.81 8.51 -13.54
C VAL A 409 -2.60 8.25 -14.44
N ALA A 410 -1.88 9.30 -14.84
CA ALA A 410 -0.68 9.18 -15.65
C ALA A 410 0.40 8.36 -14.93
N ALA A 411 0.61 8.57 -13.62
CA ALA A 411 1.55 7.79 -12.83
C ALA A 411 1.20 6.29 -12.80
N LYS A 412 -0.08 5.95 -12.58
CA LYS A 412 -0.55 4.55 -12.64
C LYS A 412 -0.41 3.95 -14.04
N GLN A 413 -0.70 4.72 -15.10
CA GLN A 413 -0.56 4.28 -16.48
C GLN A 413 0.89 4.01 -16.87
N ILE A 414 1.82 4.90 -16.47
CA ILE A 414 3.26 4.72 -16.68
C ILE A 414 3.73 3.47 -15.95
N TYR A 415 3.37 3.32 -14.67
CA TYR A 415 3.68 2.13 -13.89
C TYR A 415 3.22 0.84 -14.60
N LEU A 416 1.97 0.81 -15.07
CA LEU A 416 1.44 -0.33 -15.82
C LEU A 416 2.19 -0.55 -17.14
N SER A 417 2.51 0.51 -17.87
CA SER A 417 3.16 0.44 -19.18
C SER A 417 4.64 0.06 -19.13
N GLU A 418 5.28 0.19 -17.96
CA GLU A 418 6.70 -0.05 -17.74
C GLU A 418 6.97 -1.27 -16.84
N THR A 419 5.93 -1.92 -16.30
CA THR A 419 6.08 -3.13 -15.49
C THR A 419 5.91 -4.39 -16.34
N PRO A 420 6.95 -5.24 -16.50
CA PRO A 420 6.88 -6.45 -17.33
C PRO A 420 5.88 -7.50 -16.85
N LYS A 421 5.67 -7.60 -15.54
CA LYS A 421 4.82 -8.61 -14.92
C LYS A 421 4.12 -8.02 -13.70
N ILE A 422 2.81 -7.85 -13.79
CA ILE A 422 2.00 -7.46 -12.64
C ILE A 422 1.82 -8.68 -11.72
N GLU A 423 2.23 -8.53 -10.47
CA GLU A 423 2.08 -9.51 -9.39
C GLU A 423 1.20 -8.95 -8.26
N GLY A 424 1.01 -9.71 -7.18
CA GLY A 424 0.09 -9.31 -6.11
C GLY A 424 0.44 -7.97 -5.45
N LEU A 425 1.74 -7.67 -5.27
CA LEU A 425 2.19 -6.38 -4.71
C LEU A 425 1.95 -5.22 -5.67
N HIS A 426 2.30 -5.38 -6.95
CA HIS A 426 2.03 -4.39 -8.00
C HIS A 426 0.53 -4.09 -8.12
N GLU A 427 -0.29 -5.14 -8.17
CA GLU A 427 -1.75 -5.05 -8.25
C GLU A 427 -2.31 -4.25 -7.07
N LYS A 428 -1.90 -4.59 -5.84
CA LYS A 428 -2.38 -3.94 -4.64
C LYS A 428 -1.97 -2.46 -4.56
N ALA A 429 -0.69 -2.16 -4.76
CA ALA A 429 -0.17 -0.78 -4.71
C ALA A 429 -0.91 0.15 -5.69
N LEU A 430 -1.22 -0.34 -6.90
CA LEU A 430 -1.98 0.40 -7.91
C LEU A 430 -3.45 0.62 -7.50
N LEU A 431 -4.10 -0.43 -6.99
CA LEU A 431 -5.53 -0.39 -6.64
C LEU A 431 -5.79 0.56 -5.47
N GLU A 432 -4.94 0.56 -4.45
CA GLU A 432 -5.22 1.24 -3.19
C GLU A 432 -4.88 2.74 -3.20
N ALA A 433 -4.00 3.20 -4.11
CA ALA A 433 -3.61 4.60 -4.22
C ALA A 433 -4.81 5.49 -4.62
N THR A 434 -5.32 6.27 -3.68
CA THR A 434 -6.64 6.90 -3.74
C THR A 434 -6.56 8.40 -3.45
N ILE A 435 -7.37 9.20 -4.15
CA ILE A 435 -7.53 10.64 -3.90
C ILE A 435 -8.72 10.88 -2.97
N PHE A 436 -8.45 11.46 -1.81
CA PHE A 436 -9.41 12.04 -0.88
C PHE A 436 -9.41 13.57 -1.05
N GLY A 437 -10.22 14.04 -1.98
CA GLY A 437 -10.28 15.43 -2.44
C GLY A 437 -10.89 15.54 -3.84
N LEU A 438 -10.84 16.74 -4.41
CA LEU A 438 -11.34 17.02 -5.76
C LEU A 438 -10.25 16.70 -6.80
N PRO A 439 -10.46 15.73 -7.72
CA PRO A 439 -9.41 15.26 -8.63
C PRO A 439 -8.98 16.33 -9.67
N MET A 440 -9.84 17.32 -9.92
CA MET A 440 -9.56 18.45 -10.81
C MET A 440 -8.79 19.60 -10.14
N LEU A 441 -8.53 19.54 -8.82
CA LEU A 441 -7.64 20.48 -8.16
C LEU A 441 -6.29 20.47 -8.87
N SER A 442 -5.81 21.65 -9.26
CA SER A 442 -4.66 21.77 -10.16
C SER A 442 -3.56 22.64 -9.57
N VAL A 443 -2.32 22.32 -9.91
CA VAL A 443 -1.12 23.03 -9.45
C VAL A 443 -0.31 23.51 -10.64
N VAL A 444 0.33 24.69 -10.49
CA VAL A 444 1.35 25.18 -11.43
C VAL A 444 2.69 25.13 -10.71
N MET A 445 3.49 24.09 -10.97
CA MET A 445 4.88 24.01 -10.52
C MET A 445 5.69 25.13 -11.20
N PRO A 446 6.23 26.12 -10.44
CA PRO A 446 6.86 27.32 -11.00
C PRO A 446 8.29 27.11 -11.53
N GLY A 447 8.93 26.00 -11.18
CA GLY A 447 10.29 25.64 -11.52
C GLY A 447 10.42 24.86 -12.84
N GLU A 448 11.30 23.86 -12.84
CA GLU A 448 11.61 23.05 -14.02
C GLU A 448 10.42 22.16 -14.44
N ARG A 449 10.14 22.16 -15.74
CA ARG A 449 9.07 21.37 -16.36
C ARG A 449 9.61 20.22 -17.19
N ILE A 450 8.85 19.12 -17.21
CA ILE A 450 9.16 17.91 -17.98
C ILE A 450 8.37 17.95 -19.30
N SER A 451 9.04 17.72 -20.41
CA SER A 451 8.38 17.53 -21.71
C SER A 451 8.06 16.06 -21.92
N GLU A 452 6.82 15.75 -22.26
CA GLU A 452 6.45 14.40 -22.70
C GLU A 452 7.18 14.04 -23.99
N THR A 453 7.96 12.97 -23.96
CA THR A 453 8.59 12.41 -25.16
C THR A 453 8.24 10.94 -25.29
N ASN A 454 7.46 10.60 -26.31
CA ASN A 454 7.24 9.20 -26.67
C ASN A 454 8.42 8.69 -27.48
N PRO A 455 9.13 7.64 -27.04
CA PRO A 455 10.22 7.07 -27.83
C PRO A 455 9.67 6.56 -29.17
N PRO A 456 10.36 6.83 -30.30
CA PRO A 456 9.92 6.36 -31.60
C PRO A 456 9.92 4.84 -31.65
N ALA A 457 9.00 4.27 -32.43
CA ALA A 457 8.95 2.82 -32.63
C ALA A 457 10.26 2.32 -33.27
N VAL A 458 10.84 1.26 -32.69
CA VAL A 458 12.06 0.63 -33.23
C VAL A 458 11.78 -0.21 -34.48
N VAL A 459 10.51 -0.47 -34.77
CA VAL A 459 10.05 -1.21 -35.95
C VAL A 459 9.71 -0.23 -37.07
N GLY A 460 10.65 -0.07 -38.03
CA GLY A 460 10.46 0.83 -39.17
C GLY A 460 9.57 0.29 -40.29
N SER A 461 9.43 -1.03 -40.41
CA SER A 461 8.60 -1.70 -41.42
C SER A 461 8.35 -3.16 -41.06
N THR A 462 7.31 -3.76 -41.66
CA THR A 462 6.97 -5.17 -41.53
C THR A 462 7.03 -5.89 -42.89
N ASN A 463 7.25 -7.21 -42.87
CA ASN A 463 7.29 -8.09 -44.04
C ASN A 463 6.06 -9.01 -44.07
N THR A 464 5.47 -9.21 -45.25
CA THR A 464 4.33 -10.12 -45.44
C THR A 464 4.78 -11.56 -45.67
N PHE A 465 4.06 -12.54 -45.12
CA PHE A 465 4.24 -13.94 -45.48
C PHE A 465 3.72 -14.23 -46.90
N SER A 466 4.49 -14.99 -47.68
CA SER A 466 4.11 -15.44 -49.03
C SER A 466 3.61 -16.88 -49.08
N VAL A 467 3.61 -17.57 -47.94
CA VAL A 467 3.15 -18.96 -47.78
C VAL A 467 2.00 -19.03 -46.79
N GLU A 468 1.15 -20.03 -46.96
CA GLU A 468 0.01 -20.26 -46.07
C GLU A 468 0.46 -20.76 -44.69
N PRO A 469 -0.35 -20.55 -43.65
CA PRO A 469 -1.64 -19.83 -43.61
C PRO A 469 -1.53 -18.29 -43.52
N GLY A 470 -0.35 -17.75 -43.24
CA GLY A 470 -0.13 -16.32 -42.97
C GLY A 470 -0.39 -15.42 -44.19
N ALA A 471 -0.11 -15.91 -45.40
CA ALA A 471 -0.43 -15.20 -46.63
C ALA A 471 -1.94 -14.89 -46.74
N THR A 472 -2.82 -15.87 -46.50
CA THR A 472 -4.27 -15.67 -46.50
C THR A 472 -4.74 -14.86 -45.29
N LEU A 473 -4.17 -15.11 -44.12
CA LEU A 473 -4.61 -14.47 -42.87
C LEU A 473 -4.04 -13.05 -42.67
N GLY A 474 -3.18 -12.59 -43.58
CA GLY A 474 -2.59 -11.24 -43.53
C GLY A 474 -1.57 -11.08 -42.40
N LEU A 475 -0.89 -12.16 -42.03
CA LEU A 475 0.19 -12.14 -41.05
C LEU A 475 1.42 -11.42 -41.61
N GLU A 476 2.05 -10.62 -40.77
CA GLU A 476 3.31 -9.96 -41.06
C GLU A 476 4.33 -10.20 -39.95
N PHE A 477 5.60 -9.94 -40.21
CA PHE A 477 6.65 -10.01 -39.20
C PHE A 477 7.72 -8.93 -39.36
N SER A 478 8.46 -8.66 -38.29
CA SER A 478 9.69 -7.88 -38.31
C SER A 478 10.76 -8.62 -37.51
N ASP A 479 11.96 -8.73 -38.07
CA ASP A 479 13.13 -9.22 -37.33
C ASP A 479 13.82 -8.02 -36.65
N LEU A 480 14.11 -8.15 -35.36
CA LEU A 480 14.66 -7.12 -34.49
C LEU A 480 15.89 -7.67 -33.78
N THR A 481 17.03 -6.99 -33.96
CA THR A 481 18.26 -7.26 -33.22
C THR A 481 18.43 -6.19 -32.15
N LEU A 482 18.51 -6.63 -30.89
CA LEU A 482 18.75 -5.79 -29.73
C LEU A 482 20.18 -6.02 -29.24
N ASN A 483 20.89 -4.94 -28.91
CA ASN A 483 22.21 -4.95 -28.31
C ASN A 483 22.11 -4.24 -26.95
N PRO A 484 21.84 -4.99 -25.87
CA PRO A 484 21.59 -4.39 -24.57
C PRO A 484 22.77 -3.57 -24.02
N ASP A 485 22.46 -2.44 -23.40
CA ASP A 485 23.43 -1.57 -22.71
C ASP A 485 23.35 -1.81 -21.19
N LEU A 486 24.21 -2.70 -20.71
CA LEU A 486 24.12 -3.25 -19.35
C LEU A 486 25.25 -2.72 -18.47
N THR A 487 24.87 -2.16 -17.32
CA THR A 487 25.78 -1.71 -16.28
C THR A 487 25.85 -2.72 -15.14
N ASN A 488 27.07 -3.08 -14.72
CA ASN A 488 27.30 -4.01 -13.61
C ASN A 488 27.41 -3.28 -12.27
N ASN A 489 26.61 -3.69 -11.30
CA ASN A 489 26.50 -3.10 -9.98
C ASN A 489 26.79 -4.12 -8.88
N THR A 490 27.16 -3.64 -7.70
CA THR A 490 27.38 -4.48 -6.52
C THR A 490 26.74 -3.86 -5.30
N GLN A 491 26.16 -4.69 -4.43
CA GLN A 491 25.57 -4.28 -3.16
C GLN A 491 26.21 -5.05 -2.00
N GLN A 492 26.53 -4.34 -0.91
CA GLN A 492 27.09 -4.94 0.29
C GLN A 492 25.97 -5.31 1.26
N LEU A 493 25.82 -6.60 1.55
CA LEU A 493 24.80 -7.13 2.44
C LEU A 493 25.44 -7.59 3.76
N LYS A 494 24.67 -7.59 4.84
CA LYS A 494 25.06 -8.22 6.11
C LYS A 494 24.31 -9.53 6.29
N ASN A 495 25.05 -10.60 6.57
CA ASN A 495 24.45 -11.88 6.93
C ASN A 495 23.82 -11.78 8.32
N VAL A 496 22.53 -12.08 8.43
CA VAL A 496 21.77 -11.99 9.68
C VAL A 496 22.21 -13.00 10.75
N ASP A 497 22.83 -14.12 10.35
CA ASP A 497 23.22 -15.19 11.27
C ASP A 497 24.55 -14.92 11.98
N ASP A 498 25.53 -14.37 11.27
CA ASP A 498 26.90 -14.21 11.75
C ASP A 498 27.48 -12.80 11.57
N ASN A 499 26.70 -11.87 11.04
CA ASN A 499 27.04 -10.47 10.79
C ASN A 499 28.24 -10.28 9.82
N SER A 500 28.58 -11.31 9.03
CA SER A 500 29.57 -11.20 7.97
C SER A 500 29.06 -10.35 6.80
N THR A 501 29.97 -9.73 6.05
CA THR A 501 29.64 -8.96 4.85
C THR A 501 29.65 -9.85 3.61
N LEU A 502 28.57 -9.80 2.83
CA LEU A 502 28.40 -10.49 1.55
C LEU A 502 28.33 -9.45 0.44
N THR A 503 28.86 -9.76 -0.74
CA THR A 503 28.76 -8.88 -1.92
C THR A 503 27.83 -9.52 -2.95
N ALA A 504 26.65 -8.94 -3.11
CA ALA A 504 25.73 -9.28 -4.18
C ALA A 504 26.06 -8.48 -5.45
N THR A 505 25.80 -9.05 -6.62
CA THR A 505 26.02 -8.42 -7.93
C THR A 505 24.75 -8.51 -8.76
N TYR A 506 24.44 -7.42 -9.46
CA TYR A 506 23.30 -7.35 -10.37
C TYR A 506 23.63 -6.49 -11.60
N LEU A 507 22.83 -6.62 -12.64
CA LEU A 507 22.93 -5.80 -13.85
C LEU A 507 21.75 -4.83 -13.92
N SER A 508 21.98 -3.62 -14.43
CA SER A 508 20.93 -2.65 -14.77
C SER A 508 20.95 -2.36 -16.26
N GLY A 509 19.77 -2.14 -16.85
CA GLY A 509 19.61 -1.72 -18.24
C GLY A 509 19.33 -0.22 -18.34
N LYS A 510 19.18 0.30 -19.57
CA LYS A 510 18.93 1.72 -19.82
C LYS A 510 17.63 2.26 -19.20
N ASP A 511 16.66 1.38 -18.93
CA ASP A 511 15.37 1.72 -18.31
C ASP A 511 15.27 1.14 -16.88
N GLY A 512 16.42 0.88 -16.24
CA GLY A 512 16.51 0.47 -14.85
C GLY A 512 16.57 -1.05 -14.65
N ILE A 513 15.79 -1.53 -13.68
CA ILE A 513 15.76 -2.92 -13.23
C ILE A 513 14.33 -3.42 -13.07
N LEU A 514 14.16 -4.74 -13.14
CA LEU A 514 13.00 -5.46 -12.66
C LEU A 514 13.37 -6.12 -11.33
N THR A 515 12.62 -5.81 -10.27
CA THR A 515 12.73 -6.45 -8.96
C THR A 515 11.41 -7.08 -8.56
N ASN A 516 11.48 -8.28 -7.98
CA ASN A 516 10.35 -9.03 -7.44
C ASN A 516 10.82 -9.78 -6.19
N PRO A 517 9.90 -10.13 -5.27
CA PRO A 517 10.27 -10.73 -3.99
C PRO A 517 11.06 -12.03 -4.20
N VAL A 518 12.30 -12.08 -3.69
CA VAL A 518 13.20 -13.25 -3.75
C VAL A 518 13.63 -13.66 -5.17
N GLU A 519 13.22 -12.92 -6.21
CA GLU A 519 13.74 -13.04 -7.56
C GLU A 519 15.00 -12.17 -7.72
N PRO A 520 15.98 -12.56 -8.55
CA PRO A 520 17.15 -11.72 -8.80
C PRO A 520 16.73 -10.39 -9.43
N ALA A 521 17.40 -9.29 -9.07
CA ALA A 521 17.26 -8.03 -9.76
C ALA A 521 17.81 -8.16 -11.19
N LEU A 522 16.95 -7.94 -12.18
CA LEU A 522 17.28 -8.12 -13.59
C LEU A 522 17.34 -6.76 -14.31
N PRO A 523 18.24 -6.57 -15.28
CA PRO A 523 18.29 -5.34 -16.06
C PRO A 523 17.01 -5.20 -16.89
N LEU A 524 16.44 -4.00 -16.99
CA LEU A 524 15.25 -3.73 -17.79
C LEU A 524 15.58 -2.82 -18.98
N GLU A 525 15.15 -3.22 -20.18
CA GLU A 525 15.07 -2.34 -21.33
C GLU A 525 13.70 -2.43 -22.01
N VAL A 526 13.09 -1.28 -22.29
CA VAL A 526 11.77 -1.09 -22.88
C VAL A 526 11.91 -0.49 -24.27
N PHE A 527 11.16 -1.04 -25.22
CA PHE A 527 11.17 -0.65 -26.63
C PHE A 527 9.75 -0.51 -27.18
N ASN A 528 9.44 0.64 -27.78
CA ASN A 528 8.22 0.81 -28.55
C ASN A 528 8.28 -0.03 -29.83
N VAL A 529 7.41 -1.03 -29.93
CA VAL A 529 7.35 -1.99 -31.06
C VAL A 529 6.04 -1.89 -31.83
N SER A 530 5.36 -0.75 -31.74
CA SER A 530 4.14 -0.48 -32.51
C SER A 530 4.43 -0.56 -34.02
N ALA A 531 3.59 -1.26 -34.78
CA ALA A 531 3.79 -1.36 -36.22
C ALA A 531 3.36 -0.07 -36.93
N PRO A 532 4.12 0.40 -37.94
CA PRO A 532 3.81 1.65 -38.65
C PRO A 532 2.50 1.59 -39.46
N ASN A 533 2.01 0.38 -39.75
CA ASN A 533 0.75 0.16 -40.47
C ASN A 533 -0.46 -0.07 -39.55
N GLY A 534 -0.30 0.11 -38.23
CA GLY A 534 -1.36 -0.07 -37.24
C GLY A 534 -1.74 -1.53 -36.95
N LYS A 535 -0.95 -2.51 -37.42
CA LYS A 535 -1.17 -3.91 -37.03
C LYS A 535 -0.71 -4.16 -35.59
N VAL A 536 -1.45 -5.02 -34.90
CA VAL A 536 -1.17 -5.36 -33.48
C VAL A 536 -0.12 -6.46 -33.40
N LEU A 537 0.87 -6.31 -32.52
CA LEU A 537 1.83 -7.37 -32.18
C LEU A 537 1.08 -8.53 -31.51
N ARG A 538 1.30 -9.75 -31.99
CA ARG A 538 0.61 -10.96 -31.51
C ARG A 538 1.54 -11.89 -30.76
N GLY A 539 2.80 -11.96 -31.17
CA GLY A 539 3.76 -12.86 -30.56
C GLY A 539 5.20 -12.51 -30.91
N VAL A 540 6.10 -13.05 -30.11
CA VAL A 540 7.55 -12.84 -30.23
C VAL A 540 8.22 -14.20 -30.24
N GLY A 541 9.00 -14.48 -31.28
CA GLY A 541 9.84 -15.68 -31.40
C GLY A 541 11.31 -15.34 -31.23
N PHE A 542 12.05 -16.14 -30.47
CA PHE A 542 13.50 -15.97 -30.32
C PHE A 542 14.25 -16.67 -31.45
N ARG A 543 15.02 -15.91 -32.22
CA ARG A 543 15.75 -16.37 -33.43
C ARG A 543 17.25 -16.55 -33.19
N GLY A 544 17.76 -16.11 -32.04
CA GLY A 544 19.17 -16.28 -31.65
C GLY A 544 19.70 -15.12 -30.82
N GLY A 545 21.01 -15.09 -30.60
CA GLY A 545 21.67 -14.04 -29.84
C GLY A 545 23.01 -14.50 -29.26
N GLN A 546 23.82 -13.55 -28.77
CA GLN A 546 25.12 -13.83 -28.16
C GLN A 546 25.04 -13.70 -26.64
N TYR A 547 25.74 -14.58 -25.92
CA TYR A 547 25.76 -14.55 -24.47
C TYR A 547 27.09 -15.00 -23.88
N VAL A 548 27.31 -14.58 -22.63
CA VAL A 548 28.40 -15.02 -21.75
C VAL A 548 27.83 -15.54 -20.44
N ASP A 549 28.39 -16.63 -19.90
CA ASP A 549 28.04 -17.14 -18.58
C ASP A 549 29.15 -16.79 -17.58
N LEU A 550 28.80 -16.02 -16.54
CA LEU A 550 29.67 -15.61 -15.45
C LEU A 550 29.40 -16.49 -14.23
N GLN A 551 30.43 -17.13 -13.70
CA GLN A 551 30.32 -18.09 -12.59
C GLN A 551 30.47 -17.42 -11.23
N ASN A 552 29.95 -18.07 -10.19
CA ASN A 552 30.09 -17.68 -8.78
C ASN A 552 29.53 -16.29 -8.44
N ILE A 553 28.39 -15.92 -9.05
CA ILE A 553 27.70 -14.65 -8.81
C ILE A 553 26.65 -14.84 -7.73
N MET A 554 26.75 -14.11 -6.62
CA MET A 554 25.66 -13.98 -5.66
C MET A 554 24.68 -12.93 -6.21
N PRO A 555 23.46 -13.31 -6.63
CA PRO A 555 22.49 -12.33 -7.11
C PRO A 555 21.99 -11.46 -5.96
N LEU A 556 21.74 -10.18 -6.24
CA LEU A 556 20.87 -9.37 -5.38
C LEU A 556 19.43 -9.75 -5.67
N THR A 557 18.64 -10.04 -4.65
CA THR A 557 17.23 -10.42 -4.79
C THR A 557 16.31 -9.29 -4.33
N GLY A 558 15.11 -9.18 -4.90
CA GLY A 558 14.13 -8.20 -4.42
C GLY A 558 13.74 -8.46 -2.97
N ALA A 559 13.69 -7.39 -2.19
CA ALA A 559 13.44 -7.40 -0.75
C ALA A 559 12.36 -6.35 -0.44
N PRO A 560 11.10 -6.61 -0.84
CA PRO A 560 9.99 -5.71 -0.55
C PRO A 560 9.80 -5.55 0.96
N ALA A 561 9.38 -4.36 1.35
CA ALA A 561 9.16 -3.97 2.73
C ALA A 561 7.81 -3.24 2.88
N THR A 562 7.24 -3.34 4.08
CA THR A 562 6.12 -2.51 4.56
C THR A 562 6.49 -1.80 5.88
N GLU A 563 7.37 -2.42 6.69
CA GLU A 563 7.68 -1.96 8.05
C GLU A 563 9.16 -1.69 8.31
N ILE A 564 10.02 -2.59 7.88
CA ILE A 564 11.45 -2.36 7.88
C ILE A 564 11.99 -2.95 6.61
N ARG A 565 13.20 -2.51 6.25
CA ARG A 565 14.05 -3.13 5.26
C ARG A 565 13.85 -4.63 5.23
N GLY A 566 13.43 -5.10 4.07
CA GLY A 566 13.26 -6.49 3.77
C GLY A 566 14.60 -7.21 3.88
N VAL A 567 14.53 -8.48 4.28
CA VAL A 567 15.70 -9.36 4.26
C VAL A 567 15.77 -10.04 2.90
N HIS A 568 16.93 -9.94 2.23
CA HIS A 568 17.17 -10.66 0.99
C HIS A 568 17.11 -12.17 1.21
N GLY A 569 16.09 -12.81 0.63
CA GLY A 569 16.00 -14.25 0.56
C GLY A 569 17.01 -14.83 -0.44
N PRO A 570 17.57 -16.03 -0.21
CA PRO A 570 18.44 -16.68 -1.19
C PRO A 570 17.66 -17.05 -2.46
N PHE A 571 18.20 -16.74 -3.63
CA PHE A 571 17.64 -17.15 -4.90
C PHE A 571 18.03 -18.60 -5.26
N MET A 572 17.03 -19.41 -5.60
CA MET A 572 17.22 -20.81 -5.96
C MET A 572 16.49 -21.17 -7.26
N SER A 573 17.24 -21.57 -8.29
CA SER A 573 16.69 -22.13 -9.53
C SER A 573 17.63 -23.16 -10.14
N GLU A 574 17.10 -24.33 -10.51
CA GLU A 574 17.84 -25.40 -11.20
C GLU A 574 18.05 -25.12 -12.68
N VAL A 575 17.32 -24.15 -13.23
CA VAL A 575 17.38 -23.73 -14.63
C VAL A 575 17.67 -22.23 -14.71
N PHE A 576 18.00 -21.73 -15.92
CA PHE A 576 18.14 -20.29 -16.12
C PHE A 576 16.79 -19.58 -15.92
N PHE A 577 16.76 -18.68 -14.95
CA PHE A 577 15.63 -17.80 -14.63
C PHE A 577 15.94 -16.35 -15.03
N PRO A 578 14.99 -15.60 -15.61
CA PRO A 578 13.69 -16.07 -16.06
C PRO A 578 13.88 -16.97 -17.28
N ILE A 579 13.04 -18.01 -17.45
CA ILE A 579 13.14 -18.92 -18.61
C ILE A 579 13.02 -18.15 -19.93
N ARG A 580 12.22 -17.08 -19.94
CA ARG A 580 12.01 -16.18 -21.07
C ARG A 580 12.42 -14.75 -20.68
N PRO A 581 13.56 -14.22 -21.17
CA PRO A 581 14.04 -12.87 -20.87
C PRO A 581 13.35 -11.75 -21.67
N TRP A 582 12.09 -11.93 -22.07
CA TRP A 582 11.29 -10.91 -22.76
C TRP A 582 9.79 -11.03 -22.50
N PHE A 583 9.12 -9.88 -22.56
CA PHE A 583 7.70 -9.70 -22.30
C PHE A 583 7.13 -8.69 -23.29
N VAL A 584 5.85 -8.83 -23.63
CA VAL A 584 5.13 -7.80 -24.39
C VAL A 584 4.09 -7.21 -23.46
N ASN A 585 4.10 -5.89 -23.34
CA ASN A 585 3.17 -5.12 -22.54
C ASN A 585 2.25 -4.31 -23.47
N TYR A 586 0.95 -4.39 -23.19
CA TYR A 586 -0.11 -3.77 -23.99
C TYR A 586 -0.89 -2.71 -23.21
N PHE A 587 -0.55 -2.41 -21.95
CA PHE A 587 -1.33 -1.49 -21.12
C PHE A 587 -1.46 -0.10 -21.75
N ASP A 588 -0.36 0.44 -22.27
CA ASP A 588 -0.36 1.72 -22.99
C ASP A 588 -1.18 1.62 -24.30
N ALA A 589 -1.02 0.54 -25.06
CA ALA A 589 -1.79 0.30 -26.28
C ALA A 589 -3.31 0.18 -26.05
N LEU A 590 -3.75 -0.33 -24.89
CA LEU A 590 -5.18 -0.39 -24.52
C LEU A 590 -5.79 1.01 -24.40
N GLN A 591 -4.99 2.01 -24.05
CA GLN A 591 -5.39 3.42 -23.95
C GLN A 591 -5.04 4.24 -25.21
N GLY A 592 -4.72 3.57 -26.32
CA GLY A 592 -4.39 4.21 -27.59
C GLY A 592 -2.92 4.62 -27.75
N GLY A 593 -2.06 4.26 -26.80
CA GLY A 593 -0.62 4.45 -26.85
C GLY A 593 0.13 3.34 -27.58
N SER A 594 1.37 3.07 -27.16
CA SER A 594 2.31 2.18 -27.82
C SER A 594 2.25 0.74 -27.30
N THR A 595 2.54 -0.24 -28.16
CA THR A 595 2.88 -1.59 -27.70
C THR A 595 4.35 -1.64 -27.30
N GLN A 596 4.65 -2.11 -26.09
CA GLN A 596 6.00 -2.14 -25.54
C GLN A 596 6.54 -3.58 -25.53
N LEU A 597 7.77 -3.74 -26.02
CA LEU A 597 8.59 -4.94 -25.81
C LEU A 597 9.56 -4.65 -24.68
N MET A 598 9.50 -5.47 -23.63
CA MET A 598 10.38 -5.37 -22.47
C MET A 598 11.32 -6.56 -22.47
N VAL A 599 12.61 -6.32 -22.30
CA VAL A 599 13.62 -7.38 -22.24
C VAL A 599 14.38 -7.32 -20.92
N THR A 600 14.66 -8.49 -20.38
CA THR A 600 15.54 -8.70 -19.23
C THR A 600 16.75 -9.52 -19.66
N PRO A 601 17.76 -8.90 -20.31
CA PRO A 601 18.87 -9.58 -21.00
C PRO A 601 19.91 -10.22 -20.05
N ALA A 602 19.45 -10.79 -18.95
CA ALA A 602 20.21 -11.56 -18.00
C ALA A 602 19.38 -12.76 -17.50
N GLN A 603 20.05 -13.85 -17.15
CA GLN A 603 19.43 -14.99 -16.47
C GLN A 603 20.34 -15.53 -15.37
N HIS A 604 19.77 -16.06 -14.29
CA HIS A 604 20.48 -16.72 -13.21
C HIS A 604 20.10 -18.20 -13.11
N GLN A 605 21.10 -19.06 -12.90
CA GLN A 605 20.92 -20.47 -12.53
C GLN A 605 21.77 -20.75 -11.29
N SER A 606 21.19 -21.27 -10.21
CA SER A 606 21.92 -21.53 -8.98
C SER A 606 23.03 -22.57 -9.19
N SER A 607 24.19 -22.39 -8.54
CA SER A 607 25.35 -23.28 -8.69
C SER A 607 25.15 -24.68 -8.08
N GLY A 608 24.06 -24.90 -7.35
CA GLY A 608 23.69 -26.17 -6.73
C GLY A 608 22.71 -25.96 -5.58
N ALA A 609 22.11 -27.03 -5.05
CA ALA A 609 21.19 -26.91 -3.92
C ALA A 609 21.92 -26.36 -2.68
N GLY A 610 21.30 -25.38 -2.02
CA GLY A 610 21.87 -24.66 -0.87
C GLY A 610 23.01 -23.69 -1.21
N SER A 611 23.39 -23.52 -2.48
CA SER A 611 24.37 -22.51 -2.88
C SER A 611 23.75 -21.11 -2.90
N GLN A 612 24.45 -20.13 -2.33
CA GLN A 612 24.08 -18.71 -2.43
C GLN A 612 24.61 -18.06 -3.72
N SER A 613 25.40 -18.80 -4.52
CA SER A 613 25.93 -18.33 -5.81
C SER A 613 25.19 -18.94 -6.98
N SER A 614 25.29 -18.27 -8.12
CA SER A 614 24.66 -18.61 -9.38
C SER A 614 25.64 -18.45 -10.54
N THR A 615 25.31 -19.09 -11.66
CA THR A 615 25.77 -18.68 -12.98
C THR A 615 24.86 -17.55 -13.47
N LEU A 616 25.44 -16.38 -13.76
CA LEU A 616 24.78 -15.28 -14.45
C LEU A 616 25.05 -15.38 -15.95
N ARG A 617 24.03 -15.69 -16.74
CA ARG A 617 24.06 -15.52 -18.19
C ARG A 617 23.72 -14.08 -18.55
N LYS A 618 24.65 -13.38 -19.20
CA LYS A 618 24.44 -12.05 -19.75
C LYS A 618 24.30 -12.15 -21.27
N PHE A 619 23.27 -11.53 -21.84
CA PHE A 619 23.10 -11.43 -23.29
C PHE A 619 23.74 -10.13 -23.79
N ASP A 620 24.63 -10.25 -24.77
CA ASP A 620 25.19 -9.10 -25.50
C ASP A 620 24.39 -8.80 -26.78
N GLU A 621 23.61 -9.78 -27.27
CA GLU A 621 22.73 -9.63 -28.42
C GLU A 621 21.49 -10.52 -28.24
N LEU A 622 20.30 -10.00 -28.60
CA LEU A 622 19.04 -10.75 -28.71
C LEU A 622 18.45 -10.53 -30.11
N ASN A 623 18.20 -11.63 -30.84
CA ASN A 623 17.54 -11.61 -32.14
C ASN A 623 16.11 -12.14 -31.99
N LEU A 624 15.13 -11.27 -32.22
CA LEU A 624 13.71 -11.53 -32.03
C LEU A 624 12.95 -11.39 -33.35
N ARG A 625 11.95 -12.23 -33.59
CA ARG A 625 10.95 -12.07 -34.64
C ARG A 625 9.63 -11.66 -34.03
N LEU A 626 9.14 -10.48 -34.38
CA LEU A 626 7.87 -9.91 -33.95
C LEU A 626 6.80 -10.22 -34.99
N TYR A 627 5.67 -10.80 -34.59
CA TYR A 627 4.58 -11.20 -35.49
C TYR A 627 3.36 -10.28 -35.35
N TYR A 628 2.88 -9.71 -36.44
CA TYR A 628 1.81 -8.69 -36.45
C TYR A 628 0.57 -9.16 -37.21
N SER A 629 -0.60 -9.05 -36.58
CA SER A 629 -1.89 -9.32 -37.23
C SER A 629 -3.06 -8.63 -36.54
N SER A 630 -3.88 -7.96 -37.35
CA SER A 630 -5.19 -7.41 -36.93
C SER A 630 -6.35 -8.18 -37.55
N ASN A 631 -6.13 -9.44 -37.94
CA ASN A 631 -7.20 -10.25 -38.52
C ASN A 631 -8.26 -10.56 -37.46
N THR A 632 -9.47 -10.04 -37.66
CA THR A 632 -10.68 -10.32 -36.86
C THR A 632 -11.79 -10.92 -37.72
N THR A 633 -11.46 -11.37 -38.93
CA THR A 633 -12.44 -11.86 -39.90
C THR A 633 -13.01 -13.19 -39.44
N LYS A 634 -14.33 -13.32 -39.54
CA LYS A 634 -15.07 -14.58 -39.34
C LYS A 634 -15.15 -15.32 -40.68
N TYR A 635 -14.65 -16.56 -40.70
CA TYR A 635 -14.62 -17.43 -41.87
C TYR A 635 -15.74 -18.48 -41.79
N ALA A 636 -15.85 -19.33 -42.83
CA ALA A 636 -16.86 -20.37 -42.93
C ALA A 636 -16.89 -21.28 -41.69
N GLY A 637 -18.10 -21.66 -41.25
CA GLY A 637 -18.29 -22.49 -40.05
C GLY A 637 -18.08 -21.75 -38.73
N ASP A 638 -18.26 -20.43 -38.73
CA ASP A 638 -18.09 -19.55 -37.56
C ASP A 638 -16.66 -19.51 -36.98
N SER A 639 -15.68 -19.87 -37.80
CA SER A 639 -14.29 -19.92 -37.39
C SER A 639 -13.64 -18.53 -37.39
N MET A 640 -13.02 -18.14 -36.28
CA MET A 640 -12.30 -16.87 -36.15
C MET A 640 -10.85 -17.14 -35.73
N PRO A 641 -9.88 -17.15 -36.68
CA PRO A 641 -8.47 -17.42 -36.41
C PRO A 641 -7.88 -16.51 -35.34
N ALA A 642 -8.40 -15.29 -35.20
CA ALA A 642 -8.02 -14.33 -34.17
C ALA A 642 -8.12 -14.87 -32.74
N LEU A 643 -9.05 -15.80 -32.48
CA LEU A 643 -9.28 -16.44 -31.18
C LEU A 643 -8.52 -17.77 -31.00
N ALA A 644 -7.73 -18.19 -31.99
CA ALA A 644 -6.90 -19.37 -31.84
C ALA A 644 -5.87 -19.15 -30.73
N ALA A 645 -5.60 -20.18 -29.93
CA ALA A 645 -4.43 -20.19 -29.05
C ALA A 645 -3.13 -20.36 -29.87
N ALA A 646 -2.00 -20.14 -29.21
CA ALA A 646 -0.69 -20.51 -29.77
C ALA A 646 -0.63 -22.04 -30.05
N PRO A 647 0.20 -22.51 -31.00
CA PRO A 647 0.36 -23.93 -31.30
C PRO A 647 0.72 -24.79 -30.08
N SER A 648 0.26 -26.03 -29.99
CA SER A 648 0.74 -27.00 -29.00
C SER A 648 1.84 -27.87 -29.60
N ILE A 649 2.97 -27.99 -28.91
CA ILE A 649 4.09 -28.87 -29.28
C ILE A 649 3.90 -30.16 -28.49
N SER A 650 3.52 -31.25 -29.17
CA SER A 650 3.08 -32.50 -28.53
C SER A 650 4.15 -33.58 -28.49
N LYS A 651 5.13 -33.54 -29.38
CA LYS A 651 6.28 -34.44 -29.36
C LYS A 651 7.52 -33.70 -29.86
N ILE A 652 8.64 -33.89 -29.16
CA ILE A 652 9.95 -33.37 -29.53
C ILE A 652 10.91 -34.56 -29.60
N ALA A 653 11.57 -34.74 -30.75
CA ALA A 653 12.65 -35.70 -30.91
C ALA A 653 13.82 -35.03 -31.63
N GLY A 654 15.03 -35.17 -31.09
CA GLY A 654 16.29 -34.75 -31.69
C GLY A 654 17.29 -35.90 -31.59
N VAL A 655 17.34 -36.74 -32.61
CA VAL A 655 18.11 -37.99 -32.59
C VAL A 655 19.46 -37.79 -33.28
N PRO A 656 20.59 -37.99 -32.59
CA PRO A 656 21.91 -37.90 -33.22
C PRO A 656 22.15 -39.10 -34.14
N GLU A 657 22.54 -38.83 -35.39
CA GLU A 657 22.86 -39.84 -36.40
C GLU A 657 23.94 -39.29 -37.36
N ASP A 658 25.02 -40.04 -37.55
CA ASP A 658 26.09 -39.76 -38.53
C ASP A 658 26.65 -38.31 -38.54
N GLY A 659 26.89 -37.73 -37.35
CA GLY A 659 27.41 -36.36 -37.23
C GLY A 659 26.38 -35.25 -37.48
N THR A 660 25.11 -35.62 -37.50
CA THR A 660 23.96 -34.72 -37.56
C THR A 660 22.99 -35.01 -36.40
N VAL A 661 22.08 -34.07 -36.13
CA VAL A 661 20.91 -34.30 -35.29
C VAL A 661 19.67 -34.19 -36.18
N ASN A 662 18.92 -35.27 -36.27
CA ASN A 662 17.66 -35.34 -37.00
C ASN A 662 16.52 -34.94 -36.06
N PHE A 663 15.88 -33.81 -36.35
CA PHE A 663 14.75 -33.31 -35.58
C PHE A 663 13.43 -33.76 -36.21
N ARG A 664 12.52 -34.26 -35.36
CA ARG A 664 11.13 -34.55 -35.71
C ARG A 664 10.22 -34.03 -34.61
N ILE A 665 9.48 -32.97 -34.92
CA ILE A 665 8.60 -32.28 -33.99
C ILE A 665 7.15 -32.50 -34.41
N GLU A 666 6.28 -32.84 -33.46
CA GLU A 666 4.83 -32.85 -33.69
C GLU A 666 4.20 -31.59 -33.09
N VAL A 667 3.52 -30.82 -33.95
CA VAL A 667 2.85 -29.58 -33.59
C VAL A 667 1.40 -29.65 -34.05
N VAL A 668 0.49 -29.35 -33.13
CA VAL A 668 -0.96 -29.31 -33.37
C VAL A 668 -1.51 -27.93 -32.99
N GLY A 669 -2.62 -27.53 -33.59
CA GLY A 669 -3.21 -26.22 -33.29
C GLY A 669 -4.59 -26.10 -33.88
N ASN A 670 -5.23 -24.94 -33.66
CA ASN A 670 -6.53 -24.65 -34.27
C ASN A 670 -6.37 -24.61 -35.81
N PRO A 671 -7.06 -25.48 -36.56
CA PRO A 671 -6.93 -25.54 -38.02
C PRO A 671 -7.27 -24.21 -38.73
N ALA A 672 -8.06 -23.35 -38.09
CA ALA A 672 -8.43 -22.03 -38.62
C ALA A 672 -7.25 -21.07 -38.73
N ALA A 673 -6.34 -21.11 -37.74
CA ALA A 673 -5.11 -20.33 -37.77
C ALA A 673 -3.98 -21.10 -38.47
N GLY A 674 -4.05 -22.45 -38.47
CA GLY A 674 -2.98 -23.31 -39.01
C GLY A 674 -1.64 -23.11 -38.31
N ILE A 675 -0.59 -23.79 -38.78
CA ILE A 675 0.79 -23.61 -38.30
C ILE A 675 1.59 -22.94 -39.41
N GLN A 676 2.23 -21.82 -39.08
CA GLN A 676 2.97 -20.99 -40.02
C GLN A 676 4.44 -21.38 -40.11
N GLU A 677 5.11 -21.48 -38.97
CA GLU A 677 6.54 -21.79 -38.87
C GLU A 677 6.77 -22.65 -37.63
N VAL A 678 7.71 -23.58 -37.73
CA VAL A 678 8.25 -24.34 -36.59
C VAL A 678 9.76 -24.33 -36.73
N TRP A 679 10.47 -24.01 -35.65
CA TRP A 679 11.93 -23.97 -35.67
C TRP A 679 12.50 -24.45 -34.33
N ILE A 680 13.74 -24.94 -34.41
CA ILE A 680 14.54 -25.23 -33.22
C ILE A 680 15.53 -24.09 -33.01
N THR A 681 15.76 -23.71 -31.76
CA THR A 681 16.81 -22.75 -31.39
C THR A 681 17.81 -23.47 -30.49
N TYR A 682 19.09 -23.43 -30.84
CA TYR A 682 20.15 -24.22 -30.23
C TYR A 682 21.42 -23.42 -29.93
N THR A 683 22.20 -23.88 -28.96
CA THR A 683 23.54 -23.38 -28.62
C THR A 683 24.49 -24.55 -28.40
N ASP A 684 25.77 -24.32 -28.67
CA ASP A 684 26.87 -25.29 -28.51
C ASP A 684 27.72 -24.89 -27.29
N LEU A 685 27.69 -25.73 -26.24
CA LEU A 685 28.42 -25.50 -25.01
C LEU A 685 29.93 -25.78 -25.13
N SER A 686 30.38 -26.43 -26.19
CA SER A 686 31.82 -26.66 -26.43
C SER A 686 32.54 -25.41 -26.95
N GLN A 687 31.80 -24.44 -27.52
CA GLN A 687 32.37 -23.20 -28.03
C GLN A 687 32.85 -22.27 -26.91
N PRO A 688 33.97 -21.53 -27.12
CA PRO A 688 34.39 -20.49 -26.20
C PRO A 688 33.38 -19.34 -26.18
N PHE A 689 33.40 -18.55 -25.09
CA PHE A 689 32.57 -17.35 -25.00
C PHE A 689 33.08 -16.21 -25.91
N PRO A 690 32.19 -15.34 -26.43
CA PRO A 690 30.74 -15.42 -26.31
C PRO A 690 30.15 -16.59 -27.11
N ARG A 691 29.20 -17.29 -26.52
CA ARG A 691 28.45 -18.37 -27.18
C ARG A 691 27.26 -17.78 -27.92
N THR A 692 26.72 -18.53 -28.89
CA THR A 692 25.65 -18.04 -29.77
C THR A 692 24.48 -19.01 -29.76
N TRP A 693 23.28 -18.48 -29.52
CA TRP A 693 22.02 -19.13 -29.87
C TRP A 693 21.72 -18.91 -31.35
N GLN A 694 21.35 -19.98 -32.06
CA GLN A 694 21.03 -19.97 -33.48
C GLN A 694 19.75 -20.77 -33.75
N SER A 695 18.99 -20.41 -34.78
CA SER A 695 17.79 -21.14 -35.16
C SER A 695 17.93 -21.92 -36.46
N LEU A 696 17.26 -23.07 -36.53
CA LEU A 696 17.05 -23.86 -37.74
C LEU A 696 15.54 -24.01 -37.98
N ASP A 697 15.05 -23.43 -39.08
CA ASP A 697 13.66 -23.58 -39.50
C ASP A 697 13.39 -25.02 -39.98
N LEU A 698 12.30 -25.62 -39.51
CA LEU A 698 11.87 -26.96 -39.88
C LEU A 698 10.91 -26.92 -41.07
N THR A 699 10.83 -28.02 -41.81
CA THR A 699 9.91 -28.18 -42.94
C THR A 699 8.75 -29.08 -42.56
N GLN A 700 7.52 -28.66 -42.87
CA GLN A 700 6.33 -29.48 -42.65
C GLN A 700 6.37 -30.73 -43.53
N ASN A 701 6.05 -31.88 -42.95
CA ASN A 701 5.97 -33.14 -43.66
C ASN A 701 4.76 -33.15 -44.62
N SER A 702 4.99 -33.53 -45.88
CA SER A 702 3.95 -33.49 -46.92
C SER A 702 2.82 -34.49 -46.73
N SER A 703 3.02 -35.55 -45.93
CA SER A 703 2.04 -36.61 -45.69
C SER A 703 1.36 -36.49 -44.33
N ASN A 704 1.95 -35.74 -43.39
CA ASN A 704 1.37 -35.45 -42.10
C ASN A 704 1.61 -33.99 -41.71
N SER A 705 0.58 -33.16 -41.80
CA SER A 705 0.65 -31.72 -41.52
C SER A 705 0.98 -31.37 -40.05
N THR A 706 0.92 -32.34 -39.13
CA THR A 706 1.34 -32.14 -37.74
C THR A 706 2.84 -32.36 -37.53
N VAL A 707 3.56 -32.93 -38.49
CA VAL A 707 4.97 -33.30 -38.35
C VAL A 707 5.87 -32.28 -39.04
N TRP A 708 6.93 -31.86 -38.36
CA TRP A 708 7.93 -30.91 -38.83
C TRP A 708 9.33 -31.49 -38.65
N GLU A 709 10.14 -31.43 -39.70
CA GLU A 709 11.41 -32.15 -39.80
C GLU A 709 12.56 -31.23 -40.22
N GLY A 710 13.77 -31.50 -39.73
CA GLY A 710 14.97 -30.75 -40.10
C GLY A 710 16.25 -31.39 -39.54
N ASN A 711 17.38 -31.15 -40.21
CA ASN A 711 18.65 -31.78 -39.86
C ASN A 711 19.69 -30.71 -39.50
N LEU A 712 20.31 -30.83 -38.34
CA LEU A 712 21.40 -29.97 -37.89
C LEU A 712 22.73 -30.68 -38.05
N ALA A 713 23.65 -30.11 -38.82
CA ALA A 713 25.03 -30.61 -38.91
C ALA A 713 25.83 -30.19 -37.66
N LEU A 714 26.47 -31.14 -36.98
CA LEU A 714 27.19 -30.86 -35.74
C LEU A 714 28.63 -30.36 -35.95
N GLY A 715 29.19 -30.51 -37.15
CA GLY A 715 30.54 -30.01 -37.45
C GLY A 715 31.66 -30.58 -36.56
N GLY A 716 31.42 -31.71 -35.88
CA GLY A 716 32.35 -32.31 -34.92
C GLY A 716 32.03 -32.05 -33.45
N THR A 717 31.04 -31.20 -33.14
CA THR A 717 30.51 -31.03 -31.78
C THR A 717 29.84 -32.31 -31.29
N ASP A 718 30.07 -32.67 -30.02
CA ASP A 718 29.39 -33.79 -29.39
C ASP A 718 27.89 -33.45 -29.25
N PRO A 719 26.95 -34.32 -29.68
CA PRO A 719 25.52 -34.10 -29.43
C PRO A 719 25.19 -33.74 -27.98
N ALA A 720 25.93 -34.26 -27.01
CA ALA A 720 25.75 -33.97 -25.58
C ALA A 720 26.07 -32.52 -25.18
N ASP A 721 26.83 -31.78 -25.99
CA ASP A 721 27.16 -30.36 -25.78
C ASP A 721 26.13 -29.41 -26.40
N ILE A 722 25.18 -29.91 -27.18
CA ILE A 722 24.09 -29.11 -27.73
C ILE A 722 22.98 -28.93 -26.69
N ARG A 723 22.49 -27.71 -26.55
CA ARG A 723 21.22 -27.41 -25.87
C ARG A 723 20.27 -26.80 -26.87
N TYR A 724 19.03 -27.27 -26.92
CA TYR A 724 18.04 -26.71 -27.84
C TYR A 724 16.64 -26.63 -27.22
N PHE A 725 15.78 -25.82 -27.83
CA PHE A 725 14.36 -25.74 -27.54
C PHE A 725 13.58 -25.51 -28.83
N VAL A 726 12.25 -25.66 -28.77
CA VAL A 726 11.39 -25.63 -29.96
C VAL A 726 10.39 -24.49 -29.86
N GLN A 727 10.16 -23.81 -30.97
CA GLN A 727 9.13 -22.78 -31.08
C GLN A 727 8.26 -23.01 -32.30
N ALA A 728 7.01 -22.55 -32.23
CA ALA A 728 6.06 -22.65 -33.32
C ALA A 728 5.14 -21.42 -33.36
N ALA A 729 4.92 -20.86 -34.54
CA ALA A 729 4.00 -19.74 -34.77
C ALA A 729 2.78 -20.21 -35.57
N ASN A 730 1.58 -19.71 -35.25
CA ASN A 730 0.38 -19.92 -36.05
C ASN A 730 0.18 -18.80 -37.10
N GLY A 731 -0.80 -18.97 -37.99
CA GLY A 731 -1.09 -17.99 -39.05
C GLY A 731 -1.67 -16.65 -38.61
N VAL A 732 -1.87 -16.44 -37.30
CA VAL A 732 -2.21 -15.13 -36.72
C VAL A 732 -1.12 -14.60 -35.79
N GLY A 733 0.06 -15.24 -35.76
CA GLY A 733 1.25 -14.71 -35.11
C GLY A 733 1.40 -15.02 -33.62
N LEU A 734 0.58 -15.91 -33.05
CA LEU A 734 0.83 -16.40 -31.68
C LEU A 734 1.93 -17.46 -31.71
N VAL A 735 2.87 -17.34 -30.77
CA VAL A 735 4.08 -18.15 -30.71
C VAL A 735 4.08 -19.01 -29.44
N SER A 736 4.36 -20.29 -29.59
CA SER A 736 4.65 -21.21 -28.50
C SER A 736 6.14 -21.43 -28.35
N LEU A 737 6.57 -21.67 -27.12
CA LEU A 737 7.95 -21.88 -26.71
C LEU A 737 8.00 -23.08 -25.77
N ASP A 738 8.65 -24.15 -26.20
CA ASP A 738 8.90 -25.35 -25.39
C ASP A 738 10.38 -25.52 -25.11
N THR A 739 10.77 -25.20 -23.88
CA THR A 739 12.14 -25.18 -23.38
C THR A 739 12.50 -26.37 -22.50
N ASN A 740 11.66 -27.41 -22.43
CA ASN A 740 11.79 -28.45 -21.40
C ASN A 740 11.82 -27.83 -19.98
N GLN A 741 10.85 -26.96 -19.68
CA GLN A 741 10.76 -26.22 -18.41
C GLN A 741 12.06 -25.44 -18.05
N GLY A 742 12.77 -24.93 -19.06
CA GLY A 742 14.01 -24.16 -18.91
C GLY A 742 15.29 -25.00 -18.85
N ALA A 743 15.20 -26.32 -18.72
CA ALA A 743 16.38 -27.20 -18.72
C ALA A 743 17.02 -27.34 -20.11
N TYR A 744 16.25 -27.01 -21.15
CA TYR A 744 16.54 -27.28 -22.55
C TYR A 744 16.63 -28.78 -22.85
N TYR A 745 16.52 -29.12 -24.13
CA TYR A 745 16.70 -30.48 -24.62
C TYR A 745 18.16 -30.71 -24.98
N ILE A 746 18.60 -31.96 -24.78
CA ILE A 746 19.88 -32.48 -25.24
C ILE A 746 19.57 -33.52 -26.31
N PRO A 747 20.18 -33.46 -27.51
CA PRO A 747 20.04 -34.51 -28.50
C PRO A 747 20.43 -35.87 -27.91
N MET A 748 19.52 -36.83 -27.97
CA MET A 748 19.72 -38.17 -27.41
C MET A 748 19.01 -39.21 -28.28
N ALA A 749 19.48 -40.46 -28.20
CA ALA A 749 18.71 -41.58 -28.74
C ALA A 749 17.35 -41.64 -28.02
N GLU A 750 16.28 -42.02 -28.74
CA GLU A 750 14.94 -42.16 -28.15
C GLU A 750 15.01 -43.14 -26.97
N ILE A 751 14.79 -42.66 -25.74
CA ILE A 751 14.72 -43.51 -24.54
C ILE A 751 13.27 -43.97 -24.42
N ASP A 752 13.02 -45.28 -24.45
CA ASP A 752 11.71 -45.83 -24.11
C ASP A 752 11.49 -45.61 -22.60
N PRO A 753 10.38 -45.00 -22.15
CA PRO A 753 10.05 -44.95 -20.72
C PRO A 753 10.10 -46.31 -20.02
N ALA A 754 9.96 -47.42 -20.77
CA ALA A 754 10.15 -48.77 -20.26
C ALA A 754 11.61 -49.10 -19.85
N ASP A 755 12.59 -48.33 -20.30
CA ASP A 755 14.02 -48.52 -20.01
C ASP A 755 14.49 -47.79 -18.74
N GLN A 756 13.66 -46.93 -18.14
CA GLN A 756 13.97 -46.27 -16.86
C GLN A 756 13.79 -47.24 -15.69
N LEU A 757 14.72 -47.24 -14.75
CA LEU A 757 14.59 -47.99 -13.51
C LEU A 757 13.57 -47.31 -12.59
N PRO A 758 12.60 -48.05 -12.01
CA PRO A 758 11.62 -47.47 -11.10
C PRO A 758 12.31 -46.92 -9.85
N THR A 759 11.79 -45.83 -9.30
CA THR A 759 12.24 -45.26 -8.03
C THR A 759 11.15 -45.29 -6.97
N GLN A 760 11.56 -45.26 -5.71
CA GLN A 760 10.68 -45.14 -4.57
C GLN A 760 11.21 -44.05 -3.64
N LEU A 761 10.30 -43.17 -3.22
CA LEU A 761 10.55 -42.11 -2.26
C LEU A 761 9.70 -42.34 -1.00
N ILE A 762 10.31 -42.27 0.18
CA ILE A 762 9.62 -42.48 1.47
C ILE A 762 10.08 -41.45 2.48
N PHE A 763 9.17 -40.87 3.25
CA PHE A 763 9.54 -40.06 4.42
C PHE A 763 10.12 -40.94 5.55
N ASP A 764 11.38 -40.71 5.91
CA ASP A 764 12.05 -41.38 7.04
C ASP A 764 13.00 -40.40 7.77
N PRO A 765 12.72 -40.04 9.04
CA PRO A 765 11.54 -40.42 9.81
C PRO A 765 10.25 -39.84 9.20
N GLN A 766 9.13 -40.50 9.50
CA GLN A 766 7.80 -39.98 9.15
C GLN A 766 7.60 -38.59 9.79
N PRO A 767 7.15 -37.57 9.02
CA PRO A 767 6.92 -36.24 9.58
C PRO A 767 5.81 -36.28 10.63
N SER A 768 5.86 -35.32 11.58
CA SER A 768 4.76 -35.07 12.50
C SER A 768 3.49 -34.75 11.73
N SER A 769 2.32 -35.02 12.32
CA SER A 769 1.03 -34.68 11.69
C SER A 769 0.68 -33.19 11.80
N SER A 770 1.45 -32.40 12.55
CA SER A 770 1.22 -30.98 12.71
C SER A 770 2.47 -30.20 13.12
N GLY A 771 2.43 -28.89 12.93
CA GLY A 771 3.39 -27.91 13.46
C GLY A 771 2.71 -26.56 13.68
N ALA A 772 3.31 -25.68 14.50
CA ALA A 772 2.75 -24.34 14.74
C ALA A 772 3.25 -23.35 13.67
N PHE A 773 2.40 -22.39 13.31
CA PHE A 773 2.77 -21.26 12.46
C PHE A 773 4.06 -20.57 12.97
N GLY A 774 4.94 -20.15 12.07
CA GLY A 774 6.22 -19.52 12.40
C GLY A 774 7.33 -20.48 12.85
N THR A 775 7.04 -21.78 13.05
CA THR A 775 8.09 -22.78 13.38
C THR A 775 8.75 -23.35 12.12
N GLN A 776 9.93 -23.97 12.26
CA GLN A 776 10.70 -24.52 11.14
C GLN A 776 10.99 -26.03 11.30
N PRO A 777 10.00 -26.91 11.11
CA PRO A 777 10.19 -28.36 11.15
C PRO A 777 11.18 -28.85 10.09
N THR A 778 11.82 -29.98 10.40
CA THR A 778 12.73 -30.70 9.49
C THR A 778 11.97 -31.85 8.81
N PHE A 779 12.12 -31.96 7.49
CA PHE A 779 11.55 -33.04 6.67
C PHE A 779 12.68 -33.81 5.99
N SER A 780 12.60 -35.14 6.02
CA SER A 780 13.58 -36.04 5.38
C SER A 780 12.89 -37.10 4.54
N ALA A 781 13.42 -37.37 3.35
CA ALA A 781 12.95 -38.43 2.47
C ALA A 781 14.11 -39.26 1.93
N VAL A 782 13.89 -40.57 1.80
CA VAL A 782 14.86 -41.54 1.27
C VAL A 782 14.45 -41.94 -0.13
N LEU A 783 15.34 -41.72 -1.10
CA LEU A 783 15.17 -42.11 -2.49
C LEU A 783 15.95 -43.39 -2.78
N THR A 784 15.25 -44.39 -3.34
CA THR A 784 15.85 -45.67 -3.73
C THR A 784 15.40 -46.10 -5.12
N SER A 785 16.21 -46.94 -5.78
CA SER A 785 15.80 -47.73 -6.94
C SER A 785 16.11 -49.20 -6.64
N ASP A 786 15.10 -50.07 -6.75
CA ASP A 786 15.17 -51.48 -6.34
C ASP A 786 15.79 -51.69 -4.93
N GLY A 787 15.46 -50.78 -4.00
CA GLY A 787 15.96 -50.80 -2.61
C GLY A 787 17.40 -50.31 -2.42
N THR A 788 18.09 -49.92 -3.50
CA THR A 788 19.42 -49.31 -3.43
C THR A 788 19.29 -47.79 -3.30
N PRO A 789 19.96 -47.15 -2.32
CA PRO A 789 19.92 -45.70 -2.19
C PRO A 789 20.53 -44.97 -3.39
N LEU A 790 19.85 -43.91 -3.84
CA LEU A 790 20.35 -43.08 -4.93
C LEU A 790 20.96 -41.80 -4.35
N ALA A 791 22.29 -41.67 -4.43
CA ALA A 791 23.01 -40.48 -3.98
C ALA A 791 23.03 -39.36 -5.04
N ASN A 792 23.25 -38.13 -4.59
CA ASN A 792 23.39 -36.93 -5.41
C ASN A 792 22.18 -36.65 -6.33
N GLN A 793 20.99 -37.05 -5.91
CA GLN A 793 19.72 -36.75 -6.59
C GLN A 793 19.03 -35.58 -5.89
N ILE A 794 18.34 -34.74 -6.65
CA ILE A 794 17.57 -33.63 -6.08
C ILE A 794 16.15 -34.10 -5.79
N VAL A 795 15.70 -33.87 -4.55
CA VAL A 795 14.33 -34.13 -4.10
C VAL A 795 13.68 -32.81 -3.72
N ARG A 796 12.53 -32.52 -4.31
CA ARG A 796 11.71 -31.35 -4.01
C ARG A 796 10.72 -31.67 -2.90
N PHE A 797 10.73 -30.90 -1.82
CA PHE A 797 9.74 -30.93 -0.75
C PHE A 797 8.79 -29.75 -0.87
N GLY A 798 7.52 -29.92 -0.48
CA GLY A 798 6.57 -28.81 -0.47
C GLY A 798 5.43 -28.97 0.54
N ILE A 799 4.89 -27.83 0.98
CA ILE A 799 3.71 -27.70 1.83
C ILE A 799 2.96 -26.41 1.46
N GLY A 800 1.69 -26.53 1.05
CA GLY A 800 0.96 -25.39 0.48
C GLY A 800 1.67 -24.84 -0.76
N SER A 801 1.93 -23.53 -0.80
CA SER A 801 2.73 -22.86 -1.84
C SER A 801 4.25 -22.94 -1.59
N GLN A 802 4.68 -23.32 -0.39
CA GLN A 802 6.10 -23.34 -0.02
C GLN A 802 6.81 -24.57 -0.61
N THR A 803 8.01 -24.37 -1.12
CA THR A 803 8.86 -25.43 -1.69
C THR A 803 10.29 -25.32 -1.17
N GLN A 804 10.96 -26.44 -0.91
CA GLN A 804 12.40 -26.51 -0.63
C GLN A 804 13.04 -27.70 -1.34
N PHE A 805 14.33 -27.63 -1.61
CA PHE A 805 15.08 -28.71 -2.29
C PHE A 805 16.15 -29.31 -1.38
N GLY A 806 16.27 -30.63 -1.40
CA GLY A 806 17.34 -31.37 -0.72
C GLY A 806 18.07 -32.29 -1.70
N ILE A 807 19.39 -32.45 -1.51
CA ILE A 807 20.18 -33.42 -2.26
C ILE A 807 20.31 -34.69 -1.42
N THR A 808 20.15 -35.84 -2.06
CA THR A 808 20.32 -37.13 -1.40
C THR A 808 21.79 -37.40 -1.08
N ASP A 809 22.07 -37.76 0.17
CA ASP A 809 23.40 -38.18 0.61
C ASP A 809 23.76 -39.59 0.09
N SER A 810 24.89 -40.15 0.53
CA SER A 810 25.30 -41.51 0.17
C SER A 810 24.31 -42.60 0.59
N ASN A 811 23.39 -42.29 1.52
CA ASN A 811 22.34 -43.18 1.99
C ASN A 811 20.99 -42.88 1.31
N GLY A 812 20.98 -42.05 0.26
CA GLY A 812 19.76 -41.69 -0.46
C GLY A 812 18.87 -40.69 0.28
N VAL A 813 19.33 -40.09 1.38
CA VAL A 813 18.53 -39.23 2.25
C VAL A 813 18.66 -37.77 1.82
N ALA A 814 17.54 -37.15 1.45
CA ALA A 814 17.45 -35.70 1.29
C ALA A 814 16.74 -35.10 2.51
N THR A 815 17.29 -34.02 3.07
CA THR A 815 16.73 -33.35 4.27
C THR A 815 16.62 -31.85 4.03
N VAL A 816 15.48 -31.27 4.42
CA VAL A 816 15.20 -29.84 4.35
C VAL A 816 14.57 -29.32 5.64
N LYS A 817 14.71 -28.02 5.90
CA LYS A 817 13.94 -27.29 6.91
C LYS A 817 12.96 -26.38 6.20
N ILE A 818 11.67 -26.48 6.51
CA ILE A 818 10.64 -25.65 5.88
C ILE A 818 9.98 -24.79 6.96
N PRO A 819 10.00 -23.45 6.86
CA PRO A 819 9.26 -22.60 7.78
C PRO A 819 7.75 -22.76 7.53
N LEU A 820 6.94 -22.77 8.59
CA LEU A 820 5.49 -22.88 8.48
C LEU A 820 4.85 -21.48 8.44
N LEU A 821 4.89 -20.84 7.27
CA LEU A 821 4.36 -19.48 7.06
C LEU A 821 3.03 -19.46 6.27
N VAL A 822 2.46 -20.63 5.99
CA VAL A 822 1.12 -20.73 5.41
C VAL A 822 0.07 -20.53 6.49
N VAL A 823 -1.09 -19.98 6.11
CA VAL A 823 -2.23 -19.77 7.00
C VAL A 823 -2.55 -21.09 7.74
N PRO A 824 -2.74 -21.09 9.07
CA PRO A 824 -3.11 -22.29 9.80
C PRO A 824 -4.30 -23.03 9.17
N GLY A 825 -4.13 -24.34 8.96
CA GLY A 825 -5.06 -25.16 8.22
C GLY A 825 -4.49 -26.55 7.89
N MET A 826 -5.26 -27.32 7.12
CA MET A 826 -4.87 -28.66 6.67
C MET A 826 -4.18 -28.58 5.29
N TYR A 827 -2.99 -29.16 5.18
CA TYR A 827 -2.20 -29.24 3.97
C TYR A 827 -1.72 -30.67 3.70
N GLU A 828 -1.16 -30.90 2.51
CA GLU A 828 -0.32 -32.05 2.23
C GLU A 828 1.15 -31.60 2.25
N VAL A 829 1.99 -32.31 3.00
CA VAL A 829 3.44 -32.24 2.81
C VAL A 829 3.84 -33.32 1.81
N ALA A 830 4.56 -32.94 0.76
CA ALA A 830 4.99 -33.84 -0.30
C ALA A 830 6.50 -33.77 -0.53
N ALA A 831 7.09 -34.90 -0.94
CA ALA A 831 8.42 -34.97 -1.52
C ALA A 831 8.31 -35.61 -2.91
N THR A 832 9.02 -35.07 -3.90
CA THR A 832 8.97 -35.49 -5.31
C THR A 832 10.36 -35.55 -5.90
N PHE A 833 10.66 -36.65 -6.59
CA PHE A 833 11.84 -36.85 -7.44
C PHE A 833 11.38 -36.84 -8.91
N ALA A 834 11.97 -35.98 -9.73
CA ALA A 834 11.69 -35.89 -11.16
C ALA A 834 12.42 -37.00 -11.95
N PRO A 835 11.94 -37.41 -13.14
CA PRO A 835 12.57 -38.49 -13.88
C PRO A 835 13.90 -38.04 -14.49
N THR A 836 14.83 -38.97 -14.65
CA THR A 836 16.14 -38.79 -15.29
C THR A 836 16.29 -39.74 -16.47
N SER A 837 17.40 -39.67 -17.22
CA SER A 837 17.67 -40.64 -18.29
C SER A 837 17.82 -42.10 -17.80
N GLN A 838 18.00 -42.33 -16.49
CA GLN A 838 18.20 -43.66 -15.90
C GLN A 838 17.05 -44.09 -14.98
N TYR A 839 16.34 -43.13 -14.36
CA TYR A 839 15.42 -43.37 -13.27
C TYR A 839 14.07 -42.71 -13.52
N ALA A 840 12.98 -43.43 -13.26
CA ALA A 840 11.62 -42.88 -13.32
C ALA A 840 11.34 -41.95 -12.13
N ASP A 841 10.31 -41.11 -12.25
CA ASP A 841 9.87 -40.22 -11.18
C ASP A 841 9.23 -40.97 -10.01
N SER A 842 9.25 -40.36 -8.83
CA SER A 842 8.51 -40.88 -7.66
C SER A 842 8.09 -39.75 -6.73
N THR A 843 7.01 -39.96 -5.98
CA THR A 843 6.45 -38.97 -5.05
C THR A 843 5.88 -39.65 -3.81
N VAL A 844 5.97 -38.99 -2.67
CA VAL A 844 5.31 -39.36 -1.41
C VAL A 844 4.66 -38.13 -0.79
N SER A 845 3.45 -38.26 -0.25
CA SER A 845 2.77 -37.17 0.46
C SER A 845 2.07 -37.65 1.73
N ARG A 846 1.82 -36.73 2.67
CA ARG A 846 1.04 -36.96 3.90
C ARG A 846 0.26 -35.72 4.33
N PRO A 847 -0.91 -35.89 4.98
CA PRO A 847 -1.61 -34.78 5.63
C PRO A 847 -0.76 -34.15 6.74
N PHE A 848 -0.78 -32.82 6.81
CA PHE A 848 -0.08 -32.01 7.80
C PHE A 848 -0.94 -30.81 8.21
N GLU A 849 -1.19 -30.65 9.51
CA GLU A 849 -1.94 -29.53 10.07
C GLU A 849 -1.00 -28.41 10.53
N VAL A 850 -1.09 -27.23 9.93
CA VAL A 850 -0.46 -26.01 10.45
C VAL A 850 -1.41 -25.39 11.47
N LYS A 851 -0.96 -25.23 12.72
CA LYS A 851 -1.77 -24.74 13.85
C LYS A 851 -1.43 -23.30 14.17
N GLN A 852 -2.39 -22.58 14.74
CA GLN A 852 -2.13 -21.26 15.33
C GLN A 852 -1.06 -21.33 16.42
N GLN A 853 -0.16 -20.34 16.43
CA GLN A 853 0.90 -20.22 17.43
C GLN A 853 0.39 -19.48 18.69
N SER A 854 0.79 -19.95 19.87
CA SER A 854 0.45 -19.26 21.13
C SER A 854 1.19 -17.93 21.26
N THR A 855 0.60 -16.97 21.96
CA THR A 855 1.20 -15.65 22.26
C THR A 855 1.24 -15.36 23.76
N SER A 856 2.04 -14.37 24.15
CA SER A 856 2.10 -13.86 25.51
C SER A 856 2.33 -12.34 25.54
N ILE A 857 1.72 -11.68 26.54
CA ILE A 857 1.91 -10.25 26.82
C ILE A 857 2.68 -10.06 28.13
N ALA A 858 3.73 -9.24 28.08
CA ALA A 858 4.34 -8.62 29.24
C ALA A 858 3.82 -7.19 29.39
N LEU A 859 3.63 -6.72 30.63
CA LEU A 859 3.24 -5.33 30.91
C LEU A 859 4.27 -4.66 31.82
N ALA A 860 4.65 -3.45 31.45
CA ALA A 860 5.44 -2.54 32.27
C ALA A 860 4.67 -1.22 32.47
N VAL A 861 4.86 -0.59 33.63
CA VAL A 861 4.41 0.78 33.90
C VAL A 861 5.65 1.64 34.00
N GLU A 862 5.76 2.60 33.10
CA GLU A 862 6.91 3.49 32.96
C GLU A 862 6.49 4.94 33.26
N THR A 863 7.46 5.83 33.43
CA THR A 863 7.18 7.27 33.60
C THR A 863 7.41 7.96 32.27
N GLY A 864 6.33 8.51 31.70
CA GLY A 864 6.34 9.28 30.47
C GLY A 864 7.13 10.59 30.60
N GLN A 865 7.36 11.25 29.47
CA GLN A 865 8.15 12.50 29.43
C GLN A 865 7.47 13.66 30.17
N ASP A 866 6.15 13.63 30.28
CA ASP A 866 5.32 14.57 31.04
C ASP A 866 5.25 14.24 32.55
N GLY A 867 5.90 13.16 32.98
CA GLY A 867 5.88 12.65 34.34
C GLY A 867 4.65 11.81 34.70
N GLN A 868 3.70 11.62 33.76
CA GLN A 868 2.55 10.73 33.95
C GLN A 868 2.94 9.27 33.67
N PRO A 869 2.24 8.29 34.26
CA PRO A 869 2.52 6.89 34.00
C PRO A 869 2.07 6.48 32.59
N GLU A 870 2.89 5.69 31.93
CA GLU A 870 2.59 5.05 30.63
C GLU A 870 2.60 3.53 30.81
N VAL A 871 1.75 2.82 30.07
CA VAL A 871 1.69 1.36 30.14
C VAL A 871 2.19 0.77 28.84
N VAL A 872 3.29 0.03 28.91
CA VAL A 872 3.91 -0.64 27.75
C VAL A 872 3.50 -2.11 27.77
N ALA A 873 2.85 -2.57 26.70
CA ALA A 873 2.52 -3.96 26.46
C ALA A 873 3.46 -4.55 25.41
N THR A 874 4.24 -5.56 25.80
CA THR A 874 5.11 -6.26 24.86
C THR A 874 4.53 -7.61 24.45
N LEU A 875 4.24 -7.78 23.17
CA LEU A 875 3.65 -8.99 22.60
C LEU A 875 4.73 -9.90 21.99
N THR A 876 4.67 -11.19 22.34
CA THR A 876 5.57 -12.22 21.82
C THR A 876 4.83 -13.49 21.44
N ASP A 877 5.39 -14.25 20.51
CA ASP A 877 4.95 -15.62 20.26
C ASP A 877 5.58 -16.63 21.24
N ALA A 878 5.20 -17.90 21.13
CA ALA A 878 5.72 -18.98 21.96
C ALA A 878 7.23 -19.26 21.78
N ALA A 879 7.84 -18.77 20.70
CA ALA A 879 9.27 -18.82 20.45
C ALA A 879 10.02 -17.56 20.95
N ASN A 880 9.31 -16.65 21.62
CA ASN A 880 9.77 -15.33 22.08
C ASN A 880 10.11 -14.34 20.96
N ASN A 881 9.65 -14.58 19.73
CA ASN A 881 9.75 -13.56 18.69
C ASN A 881 8.78 -12.42 19.02
N ARG A 882 9.21 -11.17 18.82
CA ARG A 882 8.37 -9.98 18.95
C ARG A 882 7.34 -9.97 17.82
N LEU A 883 6.08 -9.67 18.17
CA LEU A 883 5.02 -9.55 17.17
C LEU A 883 4.74 -8.08 16.91
N LEU A 884 5.24 -7.60 15.77
CA LEU A 884 5.04 -6.23 15.28
C LEU A 884 3.67 -6.06 14.63
N GLN A 885 3.20 -4.82 14.60
CA GLN A 885 1.94 -4.38 13.99
C GLN A 885 0.70 -5.16 14.41
N GLN A 886 0.68 -5.61 15.66
CA GLN A 886 -0.48 -6.27 16.22
C GLN A 886 -1.30 -5.27 17.03
N THR A 887 -2.61 -5.26 16.80
CA THR A 887 -3.53 -4.45 17.60
C THR A 887 -3.63 -5.01 19.02
N ILE A 888 -3.30 -4.17 20.01
CA ILE A 888 -3.52 -4.39 21.44
C ILE A 888 -4.67 -3.50 21.90
N ILE A 889 -5.63 -4.08 22.60
CA ILE A 889 -6.68 -3.33 23.29
C ILE A 889 -6.31 -3.19 24.76
N PHE A 890 -6.20 -1.96 25.25
CA PHE A 890 -6.05 -1.65 26.66
C PHE A 890 -7.39 -1.30 27.27
N VAL A 891 -7.79 -2.03 28.32
CA VAL A 891 -8.97 -1.72 29.12
C VAL A 891 -8.52 -1.27 30.51
N VAL A 892 -8.77 0.00 30.83
CA VAL A 892 -8.45 0.63 32.12
C VAL A 892 -9.73 0.75 32.94
N THR A 893 -9.74 0.24 34.17
CA THR A 893 -10.92 0.25 35.06
C THR A 893 -10.54 0.56 36.50
N GLY A 894 -11.31 1.41 37.16
CA GLY A 894 -11.14 1.79 38.56
C GLY A 894 -12.35 2.57 39.08
N ASP A 895 -12.28 3.03 40.33
CA ASP A 895 -13.39 3.74 40.98
C ASP A 895 -13.70 5.09 40.31
N GLY A 896 -12.69 5.72 39.70
CA GLY A 896 -12.83 6.99 38.96
C GLY A 896 -13.31 6.83 37.51
N GLY A 897 -13.70 5.62 37.08
CA GLY A 897 -14.24 5.35 35.75
C GLY A 897 -13.45 4.31 34.95
N SER A 898 -13.72 4.26 33.64
CA SER A 898 -13.05 3.34 32.72
C SER A 898 -12.67 4.02 31.42
N HIS A 899 -11.55 3.60 30.84
CA HIS A 899 -11.07 4.06 29.54
C HIS A 899 -10.63 2.85 28.71
N THR A 900 -10.88 2.89 27.41
CA THR A 900 -10.38 1.89 26.48
C THR A 900 -9.66 2.57 25.33
N ALA A 901 -8.53 1.99 24.92
CA ALA A 901 -7.78 2.44 23.77
C ALA A 901 -7.27 1.24 22.97
N SER A 902 -7.14 1.45 21.67
CA SER A 902 -6.50 0.52 20.76
C SER A 902 -5.14 1.08 20.35
N VAL A 903 -4.08 0.29 20.49
CA VAL A 903 -2.72 0.68 20.14
C VAL A 903 -2.06 -0.45 19.37
N ILE A 904 -1.33 -0.13 18.31
CA ILE A 904 -0.64 -1.10 17.48
C ILE A 904 0.78 -1.30 18.04
N THR A 905 1.27 -2.54 18.08
CA THR A 905 2.66 -2.79 18.47
C THR A 905 3.63 -2.22 17.45
N ASN A 906 4.67 -1.52 17.92
CA ASN A 906 5.78 -1.06 17.09
C ASN A 906 6.67 -2.24 16.64
N LEU A 907 7.79 -1.92 15.98
CA LEU A 907 8.69 -2.93 15.41
C LEU A 907 9.38 -3.85 16.44
N ILE A 908 9.50 -3.41 17.69
CA ILE A 908 10.03 -4.25 18.77
C ILE A 908 8.93 -4.99 19.53
N GLY A 909 7.70 -4.98 19.00
CA GLY A 909 6.54 -5.69 19.53
C GLY A 909 5.91 -5.00 20.73
N GLU A 910 6.06 -3.69 20.87
CA GLU A 910 5.57 -2.91 22.01
C GLU A 910 4.43 -1.97 21.62
N ALA A 911 3.32 -2.03 22.36
CA ALA A 911 2.22 -1.08 22.27
C ALA A 911 2.19 -0.24 23.56
N THR A 912 2.24 1.09 23.44
CA THR A 912 2.32 1.99 24.60
C THR A 912 1.05 2.81 24.76
N LEU A 913 0.36 2.63 25.88
CA LEU A 913 -0.78 3.46 26.28
C LEU A 913 -0.28 4.71 27.02
N ARG A 914 -0.55 5.88 26.45
CA ARG A 914 -0.21 7.22 27.00
C ARG A 914 -1.48 8.02 27.26
N ASN A 915 -1.37 9.15 27.99
CA ASN A 915 -2.44 10.15 28.16
C ASN A 915 -3.79 9.58 28.62
N ILE A 916 -3.80 8.68 29.60
CA ILE A 916 -5.02 8.02 30.08
C ILE A 916 -5.99 9.08 30.64
N PRO A 917 -7.14 9.34 30.00
CA PRO A 917 -8.03 10.46 30.33
C PRO A 917 -8.97 10.10 31.49
N LEU A 918 -8.39 9.73 32.63
CA LEU A 918 -9.10 9.39 33.85
C LEU A 918 -8.57 10.24 35.02
N PRO A 919 -9.40 10.58 36.03
CA PRO A 919 -8.97 11.31 37.21
C PRO A 919 -7.83 10.61 37.97
N GLY A 920 -7.18 11.32 38.90
CA GLY A 920 -6.21 10.73 39.81
C GLY A 920 -6.82 9.57 40.62
N GLY A 921 -6.12 8.45 40.69
CA GLY A 921 -6.61 7.23 41.33
C GLY A 921 -5.85 5.96 40.91
N ASP A 922 -6.19 4.85 41.55
CA ASP A 922 -5.65 3.53 41.23
C ASP A 922 -6.57 2.79 40.24
N TYR A 923 -5.98 2.29 39.16
CA TYR A 923 -6.69 1.61 38.09
C TYR A 923 -6.06 0.26 37.77
N THR A 924 -6.89 -0.71 37.39
CA THR A 924 -6.44 -1.96 36.75
C THR A 924 -6.40 -1.74 35.24
N VAL A 925 -5.24 -2.01 34.63
CA VAL A 925 -5.04 -1.98 33.18
C VAL A 925 -4.90 -3.41 32.69
N THR A 926 -5.74 -3.82 31.76
CA THR A 926 -5.62 -5.12 31.09
C THR A 926 -5.37 -4.91 29.61
N ALA A 927 -4.26 -5.45 29.11
CA ALA A 927 -3.94 -5.50 27.70
C ALA A 927 -4.41 -6.84 27.10
N TYR A 928 -5.05 -6.78 25.94
CA TYR A 928 -5.57 -7.92 25.21
C TYR A 928 -5.00 -7.95 23.79
N PHE A 929 -4.50 -9.11 23.39
CA PHE A 929 -4.22 -9.45 22.00
C PHE A 929 -5.23 -10.49 21.56
N GLY A 930 -6.08 -10.13 20.58
CA GLY A 930 -7.08 -11.01 20.01
C GLY A 930 -8.17 -11.51 20.97
N GLY A 931 -9.04 -12.37 20.46
CA GLY A 931 -10.06 -13.07 21.24
C GLY A 931 -11.29 -12.22 21.57
N GLN A 932 -12.08 -12.66 22.55
CA GLN A 932 -13.25 -11.93 23.04
C GLN A 932 -12.88 -11.04 24.21
N ILE A 933 -13.15 -9.74 24.08
CA ILE A 933 -12.73 -8.69 25.02
C ILE A 933 -13.99 -8.01 25.55
N SER A 934 -14.14 -7.97 26.87
CA SER A 934 -15.27 -7.29 27.52
C SER A 934 -14.92 -5.83 27.77
N ILE A 935 -15.67 -4.93 27.14
CA ILE A 935 -15.50 -3.49 27.28
C ILE A 935 -16.49 -2.96 28.34
N PRO A 936 -16.03 -2.24 29.38
CA PRO A 936 -16.91 -1.68 30.41
C PRO A 936 -18.01 -0.81 29.81
N GLY A 937 -19.26 -1.05 30.22
CA GLY A 937 -20.42 -0.29 29.74
C GLY A 937 -20.86 -0.61 28.31
N GLN A 938 -20.26 -1.60 27.64
CA GLN A 938 -20.53 -1.94 26.24
C GLN A 938 -20.60 -3.45 25.98
N SER A 939 -20.73 -3.80 24.69
CA SER A 939 -20.75 -5.17 24.16
C SER A 939 -19.35 -5.79 24.10
N VAL A 940 -19.28 -7.11 23.96
CA VAL A 940 -18.02 -7.84 23.76
C VAL A 940 -17.46 -7.56 22.36
N VAL A 941 -16.18 -7.21 22.27
CA VAL A 941 -15.45 -7.07 21.01
C VAL A 941 -14.76 -8.40 20.70
N THR A 942 -14.89 -8.90 19.47
CA THR A 942 -14.16 -10.10 19.02
C THR A 942 -13.07 -9.70 18.03
N LEU A 943 -11.82 -9.99 18.36
CA LEU A 943 -10.65 -9.77 17.50
C LEU A 943 -10.04 -11.12 17.09
N PRO A 944 -10.53 -11.78 16.04
CA PRO A 944 -9.92 -13.02 15.56
C PRO A 944 -8.54 -12.74 14.95
N ASN A 945 -7.64 -13.72 15.02
CA ASN A 945 -6.37 -13.71 14.29
C ASN A 945 -6.20 -15.08 13.64
N SER A 946 -5.84 -15.13 12.35
CA SER A 946 -5.72 -16.37 11.59
C SER A 946 -4.50 -17.20 12.03
N SER A 947 -3.41 -16.53 12.44
CA SER A 947 -2.08 -17.09 12.67
C SER A 947 -1.76 -17.38 14.14
N TYR A 948 -2.33 -16.59 15.06
CA TYR A 948 -1.97 -16.57 16.46
C TYR A 948 -3.18 -16.76 17.39
N LYS A 949 -2.95 -17.39 18.55
CA LYS A 949 -3.94 -17.50 19.62
C LYS A 949 -3.96 -16.23 20.48
N PRO A 950 -5.10 -15.89 21.09
CA PRO A 950 -5.21 -14.71 21.92
C PRO A 950 -4.46 -14.84 23.24
N SER A 951 -4.04 -13.70 23.80
CA SER A 951 -3.45 -13.60 25.13
C SER A 951 -3.86 -12.30 25.82
N SER A 952 -3.79 -12.27 27.16
CA SER A 952 -4.07 -11.07 27.93
C SER A 952 -3.20 -11.00 29.19
N ARG A 953 -2.98 -9.79 29.69
CA ARG A 953 -2.25 -9.55 30.93
C ARG A 953 -2.82 -8.32 31.63
N SER A 954 -2.86 -8.34 32.96
CA SER A 954 -3.26 -7.19 33.77
C SER A 954 -2.10 -6.68 34.62
N THR A 955 -2.10 -5.37 34.86
CA THR A 955 -1.26 -4.66 35.83
C THR A 955 -2.08 -3.56 36.52
N THR A 956 -1.50 -2.86 37.48
CA THR A 956 -2.10 -1.70 38.13
C THR A 956 -1.32 -0.44 37.78
N VAL A 957 -2.02 0.68 37.56
CA VAL A 957 -1.43 2.01 37.35
C VAL A 957 -2.06 2.99 38.32
N SER A 958 -1.26 3.90 38.87
CA SER A 958 -1.75 4.99 39.73
C SER A 958 -1.62 6.30 38.96
N LEU A 959 -2.74 6.88 38.57
CA LEU A 959 -2.77 8.18 37.89
C LEU A 959 -2.67 9.29 38.93
N SER A 960 -1.92 10.33 38.60
CA SER A 960 -1.95 11.58 39.36
C SER A 960 -2.93 12.54 38.69
N ASP A 961 -3.59 13.40 39.48
CA ASP A 961 -4.39 14.45 38.87
C ASP A 961 -3.48 15.34 38.00
N ALA A 962 -3.96 15.68 36.80
CA ALA A 962 -3.24 16.57 35.89
C ALA A 962 -2.97 17.91 36.58
N VAL A 963 -1.70 18.34 36.56
CA VAL A 963 -1.30 19.62 37.15
C VAL A 963 -1.67 20.78 36.24
N GLY A 964 -2.16 21.86 36.83
CA GLY A 964 -2.52 23.09 36.13
C GLY A 964 -1.47 24.19 36.29
N SER A 965 -1.80 25.37 35.76
CA SER A 965 -1.05 26.60 36.02
C SER A 965 -1.97 27.73 36.45
N ILE A 966 -1.45 28.62 37.30
CA ILE A 966 -2.11 29.88 37.65
C ILE A 966 -1.16 31.01 37.27
N ARG A 967 -1.61 31.88 36.37
CA ARG A 967 -0.94 33.13 36.02
C ARG A 967 -1.62 34.28 36.73
N ILE A 968 -0.89 34.93 37.63
CA ILE A 968 -1.35 36.14 38.30
C ILE A 968 -0.95 37.35 37.48
N ILE A 969 -1.94 38.12 37.03
CA ILE A 969 -1.76 39.42 36.39
C ILE A 969 -2.09 40.50 37.41
N LYS A 970 -1.22 41.49 37.52
CA LYS A 970 -1.46 42.73 38.25
C LYS A 970 -1.71 43.85 37.27
N GLU A 971 -2.90 44.42 37.35
CA GLU A 971 -3.33 45.59 36.58
C GLU A 971 -3.62 46.77 37.52
N VAL A 972 -3.28 47.98 37.07
CA VAL A 972 -3.59 49.21 37.79
C VAL A 972 -4.22 50.24 36.86
N ARG A 973 -5.24 50.98 37.34
CA ARG A 973 -5.90 52.01 36.54
C ARG A 973 -5.12 53.32 36.39
N ASP A 974 -4.15 53.58 37.28
CA ASP A 974 -3.30 54.78 37.23
C ASP A 974 -1.82 54.39 37.06
N LEU A 975 -1.27 54.68 35.87
CA LEU A 975 0.10 54.33 35.48
C LEU A 975 1.13 55.39 35.87
N SER A 976 0.73 56.47 36.57
CA SER A 976 1.64 57.56 36.93
C SER A 976 2.61 57.23 38.06
N ILE A 977 2.45 56.07 38.72
CA ILE A 977 3.27 55.64 39.86
C ILE A 977 3.72 54.18 39.67
N VAL A 978 5.03 53.97 39.62
CA VAL A 978 5.63 52.62 39.65
C VAL A 978 5.62 52.11 41.09
N HIS A 979 4.88 51.04 41.36
CA HIS A 979 4.81 50.41 42.67
C HIS A 979 4.90 48.89 42.59
N ALA A 980 5.57 48.28 43.58
CA ALA A 980 5.69 46.82 43.70
C ALA A 980 4.62 46.30 44.67
N PHE A 981 3.64 45.59 44.13
CA PHE A 981 2.58 44.93 44.88
C PHE A 981 3.06 43.56 45.35
N ARG A 982 3.07 43.34 46.66
CA ARG A 982 3.51 42.08 47.26
C ARG A 982 2.35 41.13 47.43
N PHE A 983 2.57 39.87 47.09
CA PHE A 983 1.59 38.80 47.22
C PHE A 983 2.12 37.72 48.16
N THR A 984 1.21 37.08 48.86
CA THR A 984 1.44 36.00 49.83
C THR A 984 0.30 34.99 49.74
N GLY A 985 0.49 33.79 50.30
CA GLY A 985 -0.52 32.73 50.30
C GLY A 985 0.04 31.42 49.76
N ASP A 986 -0.81 30.61 49.15
CA ASP A 986 -0.48 29.23 48.76
C ASP A 986 0.47 29.16 47.54
N LEU A 987 0.54 30.23 46.73
CA LEU A 987 1.51 30.38 45.64
C LEU A 987 2.89 30.90 46.10
N GLY A 988 3.10 31.02 47.40
CA GLY A 988 4.32 31.58 47.97
C GLY A 988 4.37 33.11 47.96
N GLN A 989 5.53 33.67 48.30
CA GLN A 989 5.73 35.12 48.33
C GLN A 989 6.32 35.62 47.01
N PHE A 990 5.65 36.56 46.36
CA PHE A 990 6.12 37.17 45.11
C PHE A 990 5.76 38.66 45.04
N SER A 991 6.26 39.38 44.05
CA SER A 991 5.96 40.80 43.87
C SER A 991 5.83 41.15 42.39
N LEU A 992 4.80 41.92 42.05
CA LEU A 992 4.54 42.38 40.68
C LEU A 992 4.60 43.92 40.66
N THR A 993 5.30 44.49 39.68
CA THR A 993 5.56 45.94 39.62
C THR A 993 4.77 46.62 38.51
N SER A 994 4.02 47.69 38.82
CA SER A 994 3.13 48.38 37.89
C SER A 994 3.81 49.36 36.90
N ASN A 995 4.99 49.04 36.39
CA ASN A 995 5.72 49.90 35.44
C ASN A 995 5.23 49.82 33.98
N SER A 996 4.18 49.04 33.71
CA SER A 996 3.51 48.85 32.42
C SER A 996 2.00 48.63 32.61
N ASN A 997 1.21 48.62 31.53
CA ASN A 997 -0.26 48.41 31.58
C ASN A 997 -0.67 47.17 32.39
N TYR A 998 0.19 46.13 32.43
CA TYR A 998 0.06 45.00 33.35
C TYR A 998 1.44 44.41 33.68
N SER A 999 1.54 43.68 34.79
CA SER A 999 2.70 42.85 35.15
C SER A 999 2.22 41.46 35.58
N ALA A 1000 2.97 40.39 35.30
CA ALA A 1000 2.48 39.04 35.56
C ALA A 1000 3.55 38.06 36.03
N THR A 1001 3.12 36.98 36.67
CA THR A 1001 3.95 35.80 36.95
C THR A 1001 3.09 34.55 36.81
N THR A 1002 3.68 33.50 36.24
CA THR A 1002 3.02 32.21 36.06
C THR A 1002 3.60 31.19 37.03
N PHE A 1003 2.71 30.47 37.70
CA PHE A 1003 3.01 29.35 38.57
C PHE A 1003 2.52 28.09 37.87
N THR A 1004 3.44 27.22 37.49
CA THR A 1004 3.15 25.96 36.78
C THR A 1004 3.22 24.76 37.72
N ASN A 1005 2.77 23.60 37.26
CA ASN A 1005 2.81 22.33 38.01
C ASN A 1005 2.03 22.37 39.33
N LEU A 1006 0.91 23.08 39.34
CA LEU A 1006 0.05 23.20 40.51
C LEU A 1006 -0.96 22.05 40.55
N GLN A 1007 -1.09 21.41 41.70
CA GLN A 1007 -2.10 20.37 41.90
C GLN A 1007 -3.51 21.00 41.88
N PRO A 1008 -4.53 20.32 41.33
CA PRO A 1008 -5.89 20.83 41.46
C PRO A 1008 -6.28 21.04 42.93
N GLY A 1009 -6.95 22.15 43.20
CA GLY A 1009 -7.23 22.57 44.56
C GLY A 1009 -7.55 24.05 44.68
N SER A 1010 -7.72 24.47 45.94
CA SER A 1010 -7.97 25.87 46.28
C SER A 1010 -6.66 26.57 46.63
N TYR A 1011 -6.42 27.70 45.98
CA TYR A 1011 -5.23 28.53 46.17
C TYR A 1011 -5.63 29.90 46.69
N LEU A 1012 -5.32 30.16 47.96
CA LEU A 1012 -5.48 31.49 48.53
C LEU A 1012 -4.33 32.39 48.08
N VAL A 1013 -4.66 33.48 47.38
CA VAL A 1013 -3.72 34.51 46.96
C VAL A 1013 -4.12 35.82 47.62
N SER A 1014 -3.23 36.36 48.45
CA SER A 1014 -3.45 37.59 49.21
C SER A 1014 -2.43 38.65 48.83
N GLU A 1015 -2.92 39.80 48.40
CA GLU A 1015 -2.12 40.99 48.21
C GLU A 1015 -1.89 41.70 49.56
N ASP A 1016 -0.62 41.95 49.90
CA ASP A 1016 -0.23 42.57 51.17
C ASP A 1016 -0.45 44.08 51.13
N HIS A 1017 -1.65 44.51 51.50
CA HIS A 1017 -2.02 45.92 51.59
C HIS A 1017 -1.21 46.75 52.60
N LYS A 1018 -0.44 46.13 53.51
CA LYS A 1018 0.44 46.85 54.44
C LYS A 1018 1.71 47.35 53.75
N SER A 1019 2.02 46.83 52.57
CA SER A 1019 3.13 47.30 51.73
C SER A 1019 2.80 48.59 50.96
N PHE A 1020 1.52 49.01 50.94
CA PHE A 1020 1.10 50.21 50.21
C PHE A 1020 1.51 51.51 50.92
N PRO A 1021 1.99 52.54 50.19
CA PRO A 1021 2.21 53.87 50.74
C PRO A 1021 0.88 54.43 51.27
N ALA A 1022 0.80 54.74 52.57
CA ALA A 1022 -0.30 55.44 53.24
C ALA A 1022 -1.73 55.21 52.68
N ARG A 1023 -2.17 53.94 52.56
CA ARG A 1023 -3.55 53.54 52.16
C ARG A 1023 -4.03 54.12 50.82
N THR A 1024 -3.13 54.27 49.86
CA THR A 1024 -3.46 54.88 48.56
C THR A 1024 -4.02 53.92 47.52
N TRP A 1025 -4.11 52.61 47.75
CA TRP A 1025 -4.57 51.64 46.75
C TRP A 1025 -5.67 50.74 47.30
N ALA A 1026 -6.69 50.48 46.49
CA ALA A 1026 -7.77 49.53 46.77
C ALA A 1026 -7.82 48.44 45.69
N LEU A 1027 -8.02 47.19 46.10
CA LEU A 1027 -8.31 46.07 45.20
C LEU A 1027 -9.79 46.16 44.80
N LEU A 1028 -10.04 46.28 43.50
CA LEU A 1028 -11.37 46.51 42.95
C LEU A 1028 -12.05 45.23 42.45
N ASP A 1029 -11.25 44.32 41.91
CA ASP A 1029 -11.73 43.11 41.23
C ASP A 1029 -10.62 42.06 41.21
N VAL A 1030 -11.01 40.80 41.37
CA VAL A 1030 -10.19 39.65 40.99
C VAL A 1030 -10.98 38.77 40.03
N SER A 1031 -10.59 38.80 38.75
CA SER A 1031 -11.22 38.00 37.70
C SER A 1031 -10.30 36.88 37.23
N CYS A 1032 -10.80 35.65 37.21
CA CYS A 1032 -10.08 34.48 36.71
C CYS A 1032 -10.71 33.95 35.43
N LEU A 1033 -9.86 33.68 34.43
CA LEU A 1033 -10.22 33.07 33.16
C LEU A 1033 -9.52 31.72 33.05
N ASP A 1034 -10.26 30.67 32.73
CA ASP A 1034 -9.69 29.42 32.24
C ASP A 1034 -9.30 29.61 30.77
N ILE A 1035 -8.01 29.48 30.49
CA ILE A 1035 -7.39 29.59 29.17
C ILE A 1035 -6.82 28.26 28.70
N THR A 1036 -7.28 27.14 29.28
CA THR A 1036 -6.88 25.79 28.84
C THR A 1036 -7.18 25.58 27.36
N ASP A 1037 -8.31 26.13 26.89
CA ASP A 1037 -8.57 26.38 25.48
C ASP A 1037 -8.45 27.89 25.19
N PRO A 1038 -7.36 28.34 24.55
CA PRO A 1038 -7.17 29.76 24.25
C PRO A 1038 -8.20 30.35 23.28
N ALA A 1039 -8.88 29.50 22.49
CA ALA A 1039 -9.90 29.94 21.53
C ALA A 1039 -11.25 30.23 22.21
N MET A 1040 -11.49 29.62 23.38
CA MET A 1040 -12.76 29.70 24.12
C MET A 1040 -12.53 29.91 25.63
N PRO A 1041 -11.98 31.08 26.06
CA PRO A 1041 -11.72 31.32 27.46
C PRO A 1041 -13.02 31.41 28.27
N THR A 1042 -13.09 30.69 29.38
CA THR A 1042 -14.29 30.68 30.24
C THR A 1042 -14.02 31.40 31.56
N ILE A 1043 -15.01 32.15 32.06
CA ILE A 1043 -14.90 32.82 33.36
C ILE A 1043 -15.01 31.77 34.45
N VAL A 1044 -14.00 31.70 35.31
CA VAL A 1044 -14.00 30.85 36.50
C VAL A 1044 -14.33 31.71 37.72
N PRO A 1045 -15.34 31.34 38.53
CA PRO A 1045 -15.62 32.08 39.76
C PRO A 1045 -14.44 31.98 40.72
N ALA A 1046 -13.81 33.11 41.02
CA ALA A 1046 -12.92 33.24 42.19
C ALA A 1046 -13.75 33.74 43.38
N VAL A 1047 -13.53 33.18 44.57
CA VAL A 1047 -14.15 33.72 45.79
C VAL A 1047 -13.28 34.88 46.27
N GLU A 1048 -13.64 36.09 45.87
CA GLU A 1048 -12.92 37.31 46.24
C GLU A 1048 -13.36 37.87 47.59
N ASP A 1049 -12.40 38.33 48.38
CA ASP A 1049 -12.59 39.14 49.57
C ASP A 1049 -11.77 40.42 49.41
N LEU A 1050 -12.36 41.34 48.64
CA LEU A 1050 -11.78 42.63 48.28
C LEU A 1050 -11.45 43.49 49.51
N MET A 1051 -12.18 43.33 50.63
CA MET A 1051 -11.92 44.07 51.87
C MET A 1051 -10.63 43.60 52.56
N ASN A 1052 -10.26 42.33 52.39
CA ASN A 1052 -9.07 41.73 52.95
C ASN A 1052 -7.96 41.48 51.92
N TYR A 1053 -8.11 42.01 50.69
CA TYR A 1053 -7.12 41.92 49.60
C TYR A 1053 -6.75 40.48 49.24
N ARG A 1054 -7.72 39.56 49.22
CA ARG A 1054 -7.45 38.15 48.93
C ARG A 1054 -8.49 37.55 47.99
N ALA A 1055 -8.07 36.55 47.23
CA ALA A 1055 -8.96 35.72 46.43
C ALA A 1055 -8.61 34.25 46.63
N GLU A 1056 -9.64 33.42 46.72
CA GLU A 1056 -9.54 31.97 46.67
C GLU A 1056 -9.74 31.54 45.21
N ILE A 1057 -8.66 31.05 44.58
CA ILE A 1057 -8.64 30.61 43.19
C ILE A 1057 -8.80 29.09 43.17
N ILE A 1058 -9.88 28.59 42.54
CA ILE A 1058 -10.14 27.15 42.41
C ILE A 1058 -9.54 26.67 41.10
N LEU A 1059 -8.47 25.88 41.20
CA LEU A 1059 -7.80 25.24 40.06
C LEU A 1059 -8.33 23.83 39.86
N GLY A 1060 -8.99 23.58 38.73
CA GLY A 1060 -9.36 22.23 38.28
C GLY A 1060 -8.16 21.46 37.69
N ALA A 1061 -8.32 20.15 37.51
CA ALA A 1061 -7.25 19.30 36.99
C ALA A 1061 -6.86 19.73 35.56
N GLY A 1062 -5.57 19.92 35.32
CA GLY A 1062 -5.01 20.34 34.02
C GLY A 1062 -5.36 21.77 33.60
N GLN A 1063 -6.08 22.55 34.43
CA GLN A 1063 -6.52 23.89 34.04
C GLN A 1063 -5.37 24.89 34.00
N ASN A 1064 -5.40 25.79 33.02
CA ASN A 1064 -4.53 26.96 32.96
C ASN A 1064 -5.36 28.20 33.25
N LEU A 1065 -5.23 28.76 34.46
CA LEU A 1065 -5.99 29.95 34.87
C LEU A 1065 -5.15 31.21 34.72
N VAL A 1066 -5.77 32.28 34.23
CA VAL A 1066 -5.25 33.65 34.30
C VAL A 1066 -6.13 34.45 35.24
N CYS A 1067 -5.57 34.85 36.38
CA CYS A 1067 -6.27 35.64 37.38
C CYS A 1067 -5.71 37.06 37.45
N THR A 1068 -6.56 38.05 37.17
CA THR A 1068 -6.19 39.47 37.13
C THR A 1068 -6.64 40.15 38.41
N PHE A 1069 -5.68 40.70 39.17
CA PHE A 1069 -5.91 41.53 40.36
C PHE A 1069 -5.84 42.99 39.94
N LEU A 1070 -6.99 43.66 39.93
CA LEU A 1070 -7.12 45.05 39.51
C LEU A 1070 -7.12 46.00 40.71
N ASN A 1071 -6.13 46.89 40.79
CA ASN A 1071 -6.11 47.95 41.81
C ASN A 1071 -6.31 49.34 41.20
N GLU A 1072 -6.95 50.21 41.99
CA GLU A 1072 -7.06 51.63 41.68
C GLU A 1072 -6.53 52.44 42.85
N GLN A 1073 -5.93 53.59 42.53
CA GLN A 1073 -5.49 54.51 43.56
C GLN A 1073 -6.72 55.14 44.22
N ALA A 1074 -6.87 54.97 45.53
CA ALA A 1074 -7.85 55.69 46.31
C ALA A 1074 -7.44 57.18 46.33
N ASN A 1075 -8.15 58.01 45.57
CA ASN A 1075 -7.94 59.45 45.56
C ASN A 1075 -8.07 60.02 46.97
N ALA A 1076 -6.95 60.45 47.56
CA ALA A 1076 -6.94 61.27 48.75
C ALA A 1076 -7.44 62.68 48.36
N VAL A 1077 -8.70 62.96 48.68
CA VAL A 1077 -9.33 64.28 48.94
C VAL A 1077 -8.55 65.50 48.42
N SER A 1078 -9.11 66.18 47.41
CA SER A 1078 -8.81 67.58 47.12
C SER A 1078 -9.25 68.48 48.30
N GLU A 1079 -8.50 69.56 48.58
CA GLU A 1079 -8.71 70.56 49.66
C GLU A 1079 -10.08 71.32 49.65
N ASP A 1080 -11.03 70.86 48.84
CA ASP A 1080 -12.41 71.34 48.74
C ASP A 1080 -13.30 70.19 49.23
N GLY A 1081 -13.87 70.34 50.43
CA GLY A 1081 -14.66 69.31 51.12
C GLY A 1081 -16.01 68.93 50.49
N SER A 1082 -16.11 68.75 49.17
CA SER A 1082 -17.28 68.14 48.55
C SER A 1082 -17.14 66.61 48.44
N GLN A 1083 -17.92 65.88 49.22
CA GLN A 1083 -17.98 64.41 49.17
C GLN A 1083 -18.75 63.96 47.93
N THR A 1084 -18.08 63.23 47.03
CA THR A 1084 -18.76 62.22 46.18
C THR A 1084 -18.33 60.85 46.67
N VAL A 1085 -19.10 60.31 47.60
CA VAL A 1085 -19.03 58.88 47.97
C VAL A 1085 -19.65 58.10 46.80
N LYS A 1086 -18.83 57.44 45.97
CA LYS A 1086 -19.30 56.27 45.23
C LYS A 1086 -19.31 55.09 46.19
N GLN A 1087 -20.39 55.00 46.97
CA GLN A 1087 -20.87 53.74 47.53
C GLN A 1087 -21.23 52.86 46.33
N ILE A 1088 -20.51 51.77 46.12
CA ILE A 1088 -21.03 50.64 45.34
C ILE A 1088 -21.58 49.65 46.37
N PHE A 1089 -22.89 49.74 46.61
CA PHE A 1089 -23.70 48.64 47.11
C PHE A 1089 -24.48 48.10 45.91
N LEU A 1090 -24.59 46.77 45.78
CA LEU A 1090 -25.88 46.14 45.42
C LEU A 1090 -25.97 44.70 46.00
N PRO A 1091 -27.19 44.19 46.24
CA PRO A 1091 -27.52 43.10 47.17
C PRO A 1091 -27.99 41.77 46.53
N ILE A 1092 -27.85 40.68 47.29
CA ILE A 1092 -28.66 39.45 47.49
C ILE A 1092 -29.85 39.11 46.53
N VAL A 1093 -29.71 37.95 45.81
CA VAL A 1093 -30.63 36.77 45.58
C VAL A 1093 -31.65 36.65 44.40
N LEU A 1094 -31.62 35.44 43.79
CA LEU A 1094 -32.57 34.68 42.91
C LEU A 1094 -32.49 34.85 41.37
N LYS A 1095 -31.78 33.96 40.67
CA LYS A 1095 -32.33 32.79 39.95
C LYS A 1095 -31.22 31.81 39.54
#